data_AF-A0A953P9T6-F1
#
_entry.id   AF-A0A953P9T6-F1
#
_cell.length_a   1.000
_cell.length_b   1.000
_cell.length_c   1.000
_cell.angle_alpha   90.00
_cell.angle_beta   90.00
_cell.angle_gamma   90.00
#
_symmetry.space_group_name_H-M   'P 1'
#
loop_
_entity.id
_entity.type
_entity.pdbx_description
1 polymer ?
#
loop_
_entity_poly.entity_id
_entity_poly.type
_entity_poly.pdbx_seq_one_letter_code
_entity_poly.pdbx_strand_id
1 'polypeptide(L)'
;MPTELFSSDPGGSGRIELTPYHATIPLGSIAIGVDNIHYDVYLSPKFVQASREYLFELIRQTVSNTYLAGIEVRPAKSIDSSGYRKLLNELLHGALTQAKHHKNIEIDHLFRVALVKFLTQELGNQFGNLLLEGKAWIRQRGEYFERSQGAHVLKARLSELQAARRNVLRGPGQQIQQMLIDIEENVISKARKALFGEDYAPVYELLKNRIVFLDGGKDEIFFLENYVLLGSYARDPDRFEEMDALFQQFVREAGIELSLESEQGEAGKSYGELLEQVHAVRKDIATLEEQREALLRKQEGGGGGLLSRFMGGAEPGDVRASLNDVEMRLKHQQVRLEELGPQMDEARQKMDFYQKENAGRLGDYLNEPENARRMFDVASAEGEEAGKRGKLLGRLIDRLEEREVLLHVLASYEVRPVRHEYCPPVHLQQLRKALVSKEELKRVEEVLKQVPARQLSLKPLEELARRIRKYSRSEKEPLVLKFATDFLRLRRDLRDAEHLAACMERVSLVTTEQMRDLSRMNNRLYECVLQGEARAAEERVISHVIIKTDVRGSTGMTQDLLARGLNPASHFSMNLHEPVKKLLDRYDAKKVFIEGDAIILAIFETDVNQAYARVVAKACVLARQIRAVSNTYNDKASAGELPRLEIGSGIAFQGDAPAYWTDGDSKIMISKALNLSDRLSGCAKLARRLLAGQKTHFSVFQFLSVVEGASAEEADEFLVRYNMNGIELNEDGFKKLSEEISMDRIETALEMPWGRDQVTLCYGEVPLGDSVELIVLRKGYARELLPDGRIGKATEHSYYEVCTAPALHQLVAALARAQAAQSGGVRQ
;
A
#
# COMPACT_ATOMS: atom_id res chain seq x y z
N MET A 1 12.97 -10.92 4.28
CA MET A 1 13.71 -11.93 5.05
C MET A 1 13.52 -11.61 6.52
N PRO A 2 12.96 -12.54 7.28
CA PRO A 2 13.81 -13.50 7.99
C PRO A 2 13.52 -14.94 7.54
N THR A 3 14.60 -15.64 7.22
CA THR A 3 14.65 -17.08 6.97
C THR A 3 14.76 -17.74 8.34
N GLU A 4 13.63 -18.02 8.99
CA GLU A 4 13.66 -18.81 10.22
C GLU A 4 13.83 -20.30 9.86
N LEU A 5 15.05 -20.76 10.10
CA LEU A 5 15.48 -22.11 10.46
C LEU A 5 14.39 -23.19 10.44
N PHE A 6 14.23 -23.84 9.28
CA PHE A 6 13.71 -25.20 9.24
C PHE A 6 14.82 -26.15 9.71
N SER A 7 14.81 -26.53 10.99
CA SER A 7 15.61 -27.66 11.47
C SER A 7 14.98 -28.96 10.95
N SER A 8 15.59 -29.55 9.92
CA SER A 8 15.35 -30.93 9.56
C SER A 8 15.97 -31.83 10.62
N ASP A 9 15.12 -32.48 11.42
CA ASP A 9 15.54 -33.51 12.37
C ASP A 9 16.05 -34.74 11.58
N PRO A 10 17.32 -35.18 11.73
CA PRO A 10 17.92 -36.23 10.91
C PRO A 10 17.60 -37.62 11.48
N GLY A 11 16.32 -37.96 11.59
CA GLY A 11 15.86 -39.17 12.28
C GLY A 11 14.57 -39.76 11.73
N GLY A 12 14.49 -40.05 10.43
CA GLY A 12 13.35 -40.79 9.86
C GLY A 12 13.59 -41.25 8.43
N SER A 13 14.00 -42.50 8.24
CA SER A 13 14.18 -43.10 6.91
C SER A 13 12.84 -43.20 6.17
N GLY A 14 12.63 -42.36 5.14
CA GLY A 14 11.62 -42.61 4.11
C GLY A 14 10.62 -41.50 3.77
N ARG A 15 10.84 -40.24 4.18
CA ARG A 15 9.97 -39.09 3.81
C ARG A 15 10.15 -38.68 2.35
N ILE A 16 9.06 -38.29 1.68
CA ILE A 16 9.14 -37.71 0.33
C ILE A 16 9.52 -36.24 0.48
N GLU A 17 10.61 -35.81 -0.14
CA GLU A 17 11.01 -34.41 -0.14
C GLU A 17 10.09 -33.58 -1.04
N LEU A 18 9.27 -32.70 -0.44
CA LEU A 18 8.46 -31.72 -1.17
C LEU A 18 8.98 -30.31 -0.89
N THR A 19 8.84 -29.41 -1.86
CA THR A 19 9.26 -28.00 -1.71
C THR A 19 8.04 -27.07 -1.66
N PRO A 20 7.98 -26.12 -0.71
CA PRO A 20 6.91 -25.14 -0.66
C PRO A 20 7.13 -24.01 -1.69
N TYR A 21 6.04 -23.39 -2.15
CA TYR A 21 6.07 -22.29 -3.12
C TYR A 21 5.85 -20.91 -2.45
N HIS A 22 6.80 -19.99 -2.65
CA HIS A 22 6.83 -18.69 -1.94
C HIS A 22 7.00 -17.46 -2.85
N ALA A 23 6.72 -17.57 -4.15
CA ALA A 23 6.84 -16.42 -5.05
C ALA A 23 5.90 -15.28 -4.63
N THR A 24 6.45 -14.08 -4.51
CA THR A 24 5.72 -12.85 -4.20
C THR A 24 6.32 -11.70 -5.00
N ILE A 25 5.54 -10.64 -5.23
CA ILE A 25 5.99 -9.41 -5.89
C ILE A 25 6.44 -8.42 -4.81
N PRO A 26 7.74 -8.17 -4.61
CA PRO A 26 8.22 -7.23 -3.62
C PRO A 26 8.03 -5.78 -4.10
N LEU A 27 7.45 -4.95 -3.23
CA LEU A 27 7.25 -3.50 -3.42
C LEU A 27 7.57 -2.72 -2.12
N GLY A 28 8.37 -3.30 -1.22
CA GLY A 28 8.62 -2.76 0.12
C GLY A 28 9.52 -1.53 0.13
N SER A 29 10.35 -1.35 -0.89
CA SER A 29 11.23 -0.19 -1.06
C SER A 29 10.58 0.97 -1.83
N ILE A 30 9.38 0.76 -2.35
CA ILE A 30 8.63 1.75 -3.13
C ILE A 30 7.86 2.67 -2.18
N ALA A 31 7.97 3.97 -2.40
CA ALA A 31 7.24 4.97 -1.64
C ALA A 31 5.76 4.94 -2.03
N ILE A 32 4.87 4.89 -1.03
CA ILE A 32 3.43 4.94 -1.25
C ILE A 32 3.05 6.35 -1.75
N GLY A 33 2.02 6.41 -2.60
CA GLY A 33 1.40 7.59 -3.19
C GLY A 33 0.81 8.57 -2.18
N VAL A 34 0.27 9.68 -2.68
CA VAL A 34 -0.20 10.78 -1.83
C VAL A 34 -1.44 10.44 -1.00
N ASP A 35 -2.18 9.39 -1.36
CA ASP A 35 -3.31 8.88 -0.58
C ASP A 35 -2.89 7.96 0.59
N ASN A 36 -1.60 7.66 0.72
CA ASN A 36 -1.01 6.76 1.72
C ASN A 36 -1.52 5.31 1.68
N ILE A 37 -2.19 4.90 0.60
CA ILE A 37 -2.73 3.56 0.41
C ILE A 37 -2.13 2.91 -0.83
N HIS A 38 -2.09 3.64 -1.94
CA HIS A 38 -1.73 3.11 -3.25
C HIS A 38 -0.40 3.68 -3.75
N TYR A 39 0.26 2.96 -4.65
CA TYR A 39 1.42 3.45 -5.40
C TYR A 39 0.95 4.26 -6.61
N ASP A 40 1.34 5.53 -6.69
CA ASP A 40 0.96 6.40 -7.80
C ASP A 40 1.82 6.12 -9.04
N VAL A 41 1.20 5.63 -10.11
CA VAL A 41 1.87 5.31 -11.38
C VAL A 41 1.25 6.11 -12.52
N TYR A 42 2.10 6.80 -13.29
CA TYR A 42 1.72 7.45 -14.53
C TYR A 42 2.27 6.66 -15.72
N LEU A 43 1.39 6.25 -16.63
CA LEU A 43 1.76 5.57 -17.87
C LEU A 43 1.81 6.56 -19.03
N SER A 44 2.69 6.31 -20.00
CA SER A 44 2.81 7.05 -21.25
C SER A 44 1.42 7.35 -21.88
N PRO A 45 1.07 8.63 -22.12
CA PRO A 45 -0.21 8.98 -22.74
C PRO A 45 -0.31 8.45 -24.17
N LYS A 46 0.79 8.44 -24.93
CA LYS A 46 0.83 7.83 -26.28
C LYS A 46 0.57 6.33 -26.22
N PHE A 47 1.18 5.62 -25.27
CA PHE A 47 0.95 4.18 -25.09
C PHE A 47 -0.50 3.89 -24.66
N VAL A 48 -1.04 4.67 -23.72
CA VAL A 48 -2.41 4.52 -23.24
C VAL A 48 -3.41 4.71 -24.38
N GLN A 49 -3.23 5.75 -25.20
CA GLN A 49 -4.10 6.00 -26.35
C GLN A 49 -3.98 4.89 -27.40
N ALA A 50 -2.77 4.47 -27.74
CA ALA A 50 -2.55 3.37 -28.69
C ALA A 50 -3.17 2.05 -28.19
N SER A 51 -3.08 1.77 -26.88
CA SER A 51 -3.71 0.59 -26.27
C SER A 51 -5.23 0.65 -26.35
N ARG A 52 -5.84 1.80 -26.06
CA ARG A 52 -7.30 1.98 -26.19
C ARG A 52 -7.79 1.70 -27.60
N GLU A 53 -7.14 2.29 -28.59
CA GLU A 53 -7.49 2.10 -30.00
C GLU A 53 -7.30 0.64 -30.44
N TYR A 54 -6.16 0.04 -30.08
CA TYR A 54 -5.86 -1.35 -30.40
C TYR A 54 -6.87 -2.32 -29.79
N LEU A 55 -7.13 -2.21 -28.47
CA LEU A 55 -8.05 -3.09 -27.75
C LEU A 55 -9.49 -2.94 -28.24
N PHE A 56 -9.93 -1.71 -28.48
CA PHE A 56 -11.27 -1.44 -28.99
C PHE A 56 -11.49 -2.08 -30.36
N GLU A 57 -10.53 -1.93 -31.27
CA GLU A 57 -10.62 -2.52 -32.61
C GLU A 57 -10.52 -4.05 -32.57
N LEU A 58 -9.70 -4.60 -31.68
CA LEU A 58 -9.59 -6.04 -31.48
C LEU A 58 -10.89 -6.67 -30.97
N ILE A 59 -11.54 -6.02 -30.00
CA ILE A 59 -12.85 -6.45 -29.50
C ILE A 59 -13.88 -6.31 -30.62
N ARG A 60 -13.87 -5.20 -31.37
CA ARG A 60 -14.81 -4.99 -32.49
C ARG A 60 -14.70 -6.08 -33.54
N GLN A 61 -13.49 -6.44 -33.98
CA GLN A 61 -13.30 -7.53 -34.95
C GLN A 61 -13.87 -8.85 -34.43
N THR A 62 -13.66 -9.16 -33.16
CA THR A 62 -14.21 -10.37 -32.51
C THR A 62 -15.74 -10.37 -32.52
N VAL A 63 -16.35 -9.21 -32.25
CA VAL A 63 -17.80 -9.03 -32.19
C VAL A 63 -18.45 -9.03 -33.58
N SER A 64 -17.89 -8.30 -34.55
CA SER A 64 -18.37 -8.24 -35.93
C SER A 64 -18.48 -9.63 -36.55
N ASN A 65 -17.45 -10.46 -36.37
CA ASN A 65 -17.41 -11.81 -36.93
C ASN A 65 -18.44 -12.77 -36.29
N THR A 66 -18.85 -12.53 -35.04
CA THR A 66 -19.56 -13.54 -34.23
C THR A 66 -21.00 -13.14 -33.87
N TYR A 67 -21.24 -11.88 -33.52
CA TYR A 67 -22.51 -11.41 -32.94
C TYR A 67 -23.26 -10.40 -33.81
N LEU A 68 -22.54 -9.62 -34.62
CA LEU A 68 -23.12 -8.52 -35.42
C LEU A 68 -22.93 -8.68 -36.93
N ALA A 69 -22.60 -9.89 -37.39
CA ALA A 69 -22.39 -10.18 -38.81
C ALA A 69 -23.57 -9.69 -39.67
N GLY A 70 -23.29 -8.77 -40.60
CA GLY A 70 -24.29 -8.19 -41.52
C GLY A 70 -25.15 -7.05 -40.96
N ILE A 71 -24.95 -6.63 -39.70
CA ILE A 71 -25.66 -5.48 -39.08
C ILE A 71 -24.66 -4.54 -38.39
N GLU A 72 -23.42 -4.52 -38.88
CA GLU A 72 -22.34 -3.74 -38.30
C GLU A 72 -22.67 -2.25 -38.37
N VAL A 73 -22.66 -1.60 -37.19
CA VAL A 73 -22.87 -0.15 -37.05
C VAL A 73 -21.79 0.62 -37.81
N ARG A 74 -20.55 0.14 -37.73
CA ARG A 74 -19.38 0.59 -38.48
C ARG A 74 -18.47 -0.61 -38.75
N PRO A 75 -17.81 -0.68 -39.92
CA PRO A 75 -16.87 -1.74 -40.21
C PRO A 75 -15.64 -1.65 -39.31
N ALA A 76 -15.09 -2.81 -38.98
CA ALA A 76 -13.81 -2.91 -38.28
C ALA A 76 -12.66 -2.32 -39.12
N LYS A 77 -11.79 -1.54 -38.49
CA LYS A 77 -10.55 -1.01 -39.08
C LYS A 77 -9.44 -2.06 -39.05
N SER A 78 -8.41 -1.85 -39.87
CA SER A 78 -7.18 -2.67 -39.81
C SER A 78 -6.43 -2.42 -38.50
N ILE A 79 -6.02 -3.51 -37.85
CA ILE A 79 -5.27 -3.47 -36.58
C ILE A 79 -3.77 -3.45 -36.87
N ASP A 80 -3.05 -2.41 -36.42
CA ASP A 80 -1.59 -2.39 -36.44
C ASP A 80 -1.00 -3.12 -35.22
N SER A 81 -1.02 -4.45 -35.27
CA SER A 81 -0.41 -5.31 -34.24
C SER A 81 1.10 -5.14 -34.13
N SER A 82 1.76 -4.79 -35.24
CA SER A 82 3.21 -4.65 -35.30
C SER A 82 3.69 -3.38 -34.61
N GLY A 83 3.02 -2.24 -34.86
CA GLY A 83 3.29 -0.97 -34.22
C GLY A 83 2.97 -1.02 -32.73
N TYR A 84 1.84 -1.63 -32.36
CA TYR A 84 1.49 -1.81 -30.95
C TYR A 84 2.52 -2.64 -30.19
N ARG A 85 2.96 -3.78 -30.75
CA ARG A 85 4.02 -4.62 -30.16
C ARG A 85 5.33 -3.85 -29.98
N LYS A 86 5.71 -3.00 -30.93
CA LYS A 86 6.92 -2.15 -30.82
C LYS A 86 6.79 -1.14 -29.67
N LEU A 87 5.66 -0.45 -29.56
CA LEU A 87 5.41 0.51 -28.46
C LEU A 87 5.44 -0.17 -27.10
N LEU A 88 4.82 -1.35 -26.99
CA LEU A 88 4.85 -2.15 -25.76
C LEU A 88 6.28 -2.57 -25.38
N ASN A 89 7.08 -3.02 -26.35
CA ASN A 89 8.49 -3.36 -26.11
C ASN A 89 9.32 -2.15 -25.67
N GLU A 90 9.11 -0.98 -26.29
CA GLU A 90 9.78 0.27 -25.91
C GLU A 90 9.45 0.68 -24.46
N LEU A 91 8.18 0.60 -24.07
CA LEU A 91 7.72 0.90 -22.71
C LEU A 91 8.39 -0.03 -21.67
N LEU A 92 8.41 -1.34 -21.94
CA LEU A 92 9.00 -2.34 -21.03
C LEU A 92 10.53 -2.20 -20.91
N HIS A 93 11.21 -1.81 -21.99
CA HIS A 93 12.62 -1.43 -21.93
C HIS A 93 12.87 -0.15 -21.14
N GLY A 94 11.99 0.85 -21.29
CA GLY A 94 12.02 2.09 -20.52
C GLY A 94 11.91 1.83 -19.01
N ALA A 95 10.96 1.00 -18.61
CA ALA A 95 10.76 0.56 -17.23
C ALA A 95 12.04 -0.06 -16.61
N LEU A 96 12.66 -1.03 -17.30
CA LEU A 96 13.91 -1.65 -16.86
C LEU A 96 15.07 -0.66 -16.76
N THR A 97 15.17 0.26 -17.71
CA THR A 97 16.22 1.28 -17.73
C THR A 97 16.09 2.23 -16.54
N GLN A 98 14.87 2.65 -16.24
CA GLN A 98 14.57 3.51 -15.10
C GLN A 98 14.83 2.79 -13.76
N ALA A 99 14.43 1.52 -13.64
CA ALA A 99 14.77 0.70 -12.49
C ALA A 99 16.29 0.61 -12.29
N LYS A 100 17.06 0.47 -13.38
CA LYS A 100 18.52 0.40 -13.31
C LYS A 100 19.14 1.73 -12.88
N HIS A 101 18.63 2.84 -13.41
CA HIS A 101 19.07 4.19 -13.04
C HIS A 101 18.93 4.43 -11.53
N HIS A 102 17.80 4.05 -10.95
CA HIS A 102 17.52 4.18 -9.52
C HIS A 102 18.10 3.05 -8.67
N LYS A 103 18.78 2.07 -9.29
CA LYS A 103 19.33 0.86 -8.65
C LYS A 103 18.29 0.09 -7.83
N ASN A 104 17.03 0.09 -8.29
CA ASN A 104 15.92 -0.55 -7.61
C ASN A 104 15.02 -1.28 -8.63
N ILE A 105 15.05 -2.62 -8.60
CA ILE A 105 14.26 -3.45 -9.53
C ILE A 105 12.75 -3.43 -9.22
N GLU A 106 12.36 -3.13 -7.97
CA GLU A 106 10.95 -3.05 -7.59
C GLU A 106 10.19 -1.97 -8.37
N ILE A 107 10.90 -0.99 -8.94
CA ILE A 107 10.34 0.00 -9.87
C ILE A 107 9.84 -0.68 -11.15
N ASP A 108 10.60 -1.62 -11.72
CA ASP A 108 10.12 -2.39 -12.88
C ASP A 108 8.96 -3.29 -12.46
N HIS A 109 9.03 -3.97 -11.30
CA HIS A 109 7.89 -4.77 -10.80
C HIS A 109 6.60 -3.94 -10.71
N LEU A 110 6.69 -2.74 -10.12
CA LEU A 110 5.57 -1.81 -10.02
C LEU A 110 5.00 -1.47 -11.40
N PHE A 111 5.86 -1.16 -12.37
CA PHE A 111 5.43 -0.85 -13.74
C PHE A 111 4.79 -2.06 -14.45
N ARG A 112 5.26 -3.29 -14.23
CA ARG A 112 4.63 -4.50 -14.76
C ARG A 112 3.25 -4.71 -14.19
N VAL A 113 3.09 -4.55 -12.87
CA VAL A 113 1.78 -4.64 -12.20
C VAL A 113 0.84 -3.55 -12.72
N ALA A 114 1.31 -2.31 -12.84
CA ALA A 114 0.53 -1.19 -13.37
C ALA A 114 0.09 -1.42 -14.83
N LEU A 115 0.97 -1.99 -15.66
CA LEU A 115 0.67 -2.34 -17.04
C LEU A 115 -0.40 -3.44 -17.14
N VAL A 116 -0.27 -4.51 -16.35
CA VAL A 116 -1.29 -5.59 -16.31
C VAL A 116 -2.62 -5.05 -15.80
N LYS A 117 -2.61 -4.21 -14.75
CA LYS A 117 -3.81 -3.51 -14.26
C LYS A 117 -4.47 -2.70 -15.36
N PHE A 118 -3.69 -1.86 -16.03
CA PHE A 118 -4.21 -1.01 -17.10
C PHE A 118 -4.84 -1.84 -18.22
N LEU A 119 -4.14 -2.85 -18.74
CA LEU A 119 -4.63 -3.66 -19.87
C LEU A 119 -5.88 -4.47 -19.52
N THR A 120 -5.93 -5.06 -18.33
CA THR A 120 -7.08 -5.85 -17.87
C THR A 120 -8.32 -4.97 -17.63
N GLN A 121 -8.15 -3.79 -17.06
CA GLN A 121 -9.25 -2.82 -16.90
C GLN A 121 -9.70 -2.25 -18.25
N GLU A 122 -8.76 -1.93 -19.13
CA GLU A 122 -9.05 -1.31 -20.43
C GLU A 122 -9.80 -2.28 -21.37
N LEU A 123 -9.56 -3.60 -21.29
CA LEU A 123 -10.38 -4.60 -21.98
C LEU A 123 -11.88 -4.47 -21.62
N GLY A 124 -12.18 -4.38 -20.32
CA GLY A 124 -13.55 -4.22 -19.83
C GLY A 124 -14.16 -2.88 -20.23
N ASN A 125 -13.37 -1.80 -20.17
CA ASN A 125 -13.79 -0.46 -20.56
C ASN A 125 -14.12 -0.37 -22.06
N GLN A 126 -13.27 -0.92 -22.92
CA GLN A 126 -13.48 -0.89 -24.38
C GLN A 126 -14.67 -1.74 -24.82
N PHE A 127 -14.95 -2.87 -24.15
CA PHE A 127 -16.20 -3.60 -24.35
C PHE A 127 -17.43 -2.77 -23.96
N GLY A 128 -17.36 -2.04 -22.83
CA GLY A 128 -18.40 -1.10 -22.42
C GLY A 128 -18.62 0.02 -23.45
N ASN A 129 -17.54 0.60 -23.96
CA ASN A 129 -17.58 1.64 -24.99
C ASN A 129 -18.22 1.13 -26.29
N LEU A 130 -17.96 -0.12 -26.70
CA LEU A 130 -18.58 -0.72 -27.87
C LEU A 130 -20.11 -0.86 -27.72
N LEU A 131 -20.58 -1.27 -26.53
CA LEU A 131 -22.02 -1.32 -26.22
C LEU A 131 -22.64 0.08 -26.22
N LEU A 132 -21.93 1.07 -25.68
CA LEU A 132 -22.37 2.47 -25.68
C LEU A 132 -22.45 3.04 -27.10
N GLU A 133 -21.49 2.75 -27.96
CA GLU A 133 -21.52 3.14 -29.38
C GLU A 133 -22.76 2.58 -30.08
N GLY A 134 -23.05 1.28 -29.90
CA GLY A 134 -24.26 0.66 -30.46
C GLY A 134 -25.56 1.29 -29.95
N LYS A 135 -25.65 1.57 -28.64
CA LYS A 135 -26.82 2.24 -28.05
C LYS A 135 -26.96 3.69 -28.56
N ALA A 136 -25.87 4.43 -28.66
CA ALA A 136 -25.86 5.80 -29.14
C ALA A 136 -26.27 5.89 -30.62
N TRP A 137 -25.83 4.95 -31.45
CA TRP A 137 -26.21 4.88 -32.86
C TRP A 137 -27.70 4.68 -33.06
N ILE A 138 -28.35 3.83 -32.24
CA ILE A 138 -29.80 3.65 -32.27
C ILE A 138 -30.51 4.97 -31.94
N ARG A 139 -30.05 5.69 -30.90
CA ARG A 139 -30.64 6.98 -30.49
C ARG A 139 -30.47 8.07 -31.54
N GLN A 140 -29.31 8.13 -32.20
CA GLN A 140 -29.03 9.13 -33.23
C GLN A 140 -29.95 9.01 -34.45
N ARG A 141 -30.57 7.86 -34.70
CA ARG A 141 -31.54 7.67 -35.79
C ARG A 141 -32.95 8.20 -35.49
N GLY A 142 -33.18 8.70 -34.28
CA GLY A 142 -34.43 9.35 -33.88
C GLY A 142 -35.50 8.37 -33.38
N GLU A 143 -36.52 8.93 -32.72
CA GLU A 143 -37.54 8.19 -31.96
C GLU A 143 -38.34 7.20 -32.81
N TYR A 144 -38.59 7.52 -34.08
CA TYR A 144 -39.29 6.63 -35.01
C TYR A 144 -38.49 5.35 -35.28
N PHE A 145 -37.18 5.45 -35.47
CA PHE A 145 -36.33 4.28 -35.66
C PHE A 145 -36.22 3.47 -34.37
N GLU A 146 -36.14 4.10 -33.19
CA GLU A 146 -36.02 3.39 -31.91
C GLU A 146 -37.18 2.42 -31.62
N ARG A 147 -38.37 2.73 -32.15
CA ARG A 147 -39.59 1.93 -32.06
C ARG A 147 -39.77 0.97 -33.25
N SER A 148 -38.84 0.98 -34.20
CA SER A 148 -38.88 0.09 -35.38
C SER A 148 -38.44 -1.33 -35.03
N GLN A 149 -38.89 -2.30 -35.83
CA GLN A 149 -38.47 -3.70 -35.73
C GLN A 149 -36.93 -3.84 -35.86
N GLY A 150 -36.30 -3.05 -36.72
CA GLY A 150 -34.83 -3.07 -36.88
C GLY A 150 -34.08 -2.64 -35.62
N ALA A 151 -34.59 -1.64 -34.89
CA ALA A 151 -34.01 -1.25 -33.61
C ALA A 151 -34.24 -2.29 -32.51
N HIS A 152 -35.38 -2.99 -32.51
CA HIS A 152 -35.62 -4.10 -31.58
C HIS A 152 -34.63 -5.26 -31.81
N VAL A 153 -34.38 -5.64 -33.07
CA VAL A 153 -33.38 -6.66 -33.42
C VAL A 153 -31.98 -6.25 -32.94
N LEU A 154 -31.58 -5.00 -33.18
CA LEU A 154 -30.29 -4.48 -32.70
C LEU A 154 -30.19 -4.45 -31.17
N LYS A 155 -31.25 -4.02 -30.47
CA LYS A 155 -31.31 -4.05 -29.00
C LYS A 155 -31.16 -5.48 -28.47
N ALA A 156 -31.81 -6.46 -29.10
CA ALA A 156 -31.68 -7.87 -28.75
C ALA A 156 -30.24 -8.38 -28.95
N ARG A 157 -29.60 -8.07 -30.09
CA ARG A 157 -28.19 -8.42 -30.34
C ARG A 157 -27.22 -7.78 -29.36
N LEU A 158 -27.44 -6.52 -28.99
CA LEU A 158 -26.64 -5.86 -27.95
C LEU A 158 -26.83 -6.52 -26.58
N SER A 159 -28.03 -6.99 -26.27
CA SER A 159 -28.32 -7.76 -25.04
C SER A 159 -27.62 -9.13 -25.06
N GLU A 160 -27.63 -9.84 -26.19
CA GLU A 160 -26.88 -11.09 -26.38
C GLU A 160 -25.38 -10.87 -26.22
N LEU A 161 -24.85 -9.81 -26.83
CA LEU A 161 -23.44 -9.43 -26.71
C LEU A 161 -23.07 -9.14 -25.25
N GLN A 162 -23.91 -8.39 -24.53
CA GLN A 162 -23.72 -8.09 -23.12
C GLN A 162 -23.74 -9.38 -22.26
N ALA A 163 -24.63 -10.32 -22.54
CA ALA A 163 -24.68 -11.62 -21.86
C ALA A 163 -23.45 -12.49 -22.18
N ALA A 164 -22.88 -12.35 -23.38
CA ALA A 164 -21.72 -13.10 -23.84
C ALA A 164 -20.36 -12.44 -23.54
N ARG A 165 -20.31 -11.42 -22.66
CA ARG A 165 -19.11 -10.64 -22.33
C ARG A 165 -17.85 -11.49 -22.12
N ARG A 166 -17.91 -12.55 -21.32
CA ARG A 166 -16.75 -13.43 -21.04
C ARG A 166 -16.19 -14.08 -22.31
N ASN A 167 -17.08 -14.61 -23.16
CA ASN A 167 -16.69 -15.24 -24.42
C ASN A 167 -16.06 -14.24 -25.39
N VAL A 168 -16.60 -13.02 -25.45
CA VAL A 168 -16.10 -11.93 -26.31
C VAL A 168 -14.72 -11.47 -25.86
N LEU A 169 -14.50 -11.31 -24.55
CA LEU A 169 -13.25 -10.80 -24.00
C LEU A 169 -12.13 -11.84 -23.95
N ARG A 170 -12.45 -13.15 -23.93
CA ARG A 170 -11.44 -14.22 -23.87
C ARG A 170 -10.41 -14.12 -24.99
N GLY A 171 -10.84 -13.98 -26.24
CA GLY A 171 -9.94 -13.92 -27.40
C GLY A 171 -8.97 -12.72 -27.35
N PRO A 172 -9.49 -11.49 -27.27
CA PRO A 172 -8.67 -10.28 -27.09
C PRO A 172 -7.73 -10.36 -25.88
N GLY A 173 -8.22 -10.84 -24.74
CA GLY A 173 -7.41 -11.03 -23.52
C GLY A 173 -6.25 -12.00 -23.73
N GLN A 174 -6.50 -13.17 -24.32
CA GLN A 174 -5.46 -14.15 -24.65
C GLN A 174 -4.43 -13.60 -25.64
N GLN A 175 -4.85 -12.82 -26.63
CA GLN A 175 -3.93 -12.26 -27.62
C GLN A 175 -2.97 -11.23 -27.00
N ILE A 176 -3.48 -10.34 -26.14
CA ILE A 176 -2.65 -9.38 -25.40
C ILE A 176 -1.70 -10.09 -24.44
N GLN A 177 -2.23 -11.06 -23.71
CA GLN A 177 -1.46 -11.87 -22.77
C GLN A 177 -0.32 -12.61 -23.49
N GLN A 178 -0.59 -13.22 -24.64
CA GLN A 178 0.44 -13.88 -25.45
C GLN A 178 1.48 -12.88 -25.96
N MET A 179 1.05 -11.69 -26.41
CA MET A 179 1.96 -10.64 -26.85
C MET A 179 2.92 -10.21 -25.73
N LEU A 180 2.42 -10.07 -24.50
CA LEU A 180 3.25 -9.77 -23.32
C LEU A 180 4.27 -10.88 -23.05
N ILE A 181 3.85 -12.15 -23.04
CA ILE A 181 4.77 -13.29 -22.85
C ILE A 181 5.85 -13.30 -23.92
N ASP A 182 5.47 -13.16 -25.20
CA ASP A 182 6.44 -13.18 -26.29
C ASP A 182 7.49 -12.08 -26.16
N ILE A 183 7.09 -10.87 -25.76
CA ILE A 183 8.03 -9.75 -25.55
C ILE A 183 8.94 -10.04 -24.35
N GLU A 184 8.34 -10.54 -23.27
CA GLU A 184 9.01 -10.86 -22.02
C GLU A 184 10.11 -11.92 -22.21
N GLU A 185 9.81 -13.01 -22.91
CA GLU A 185 10.73 -14.15 -23.10
C GLU A 185 11.87 -13.86 -24.09
N ASN A 186 11.69 -12.90 -24.98
CA ASN A 186 12.67 -12.61 -26.03
C ASN A 186 13.74 -11.60 -25.59
N VAL A 187 13.44 -10.31 -25.75
CA VAL A 187 14.45 -9.24 -25.60
C VAL A 187 14.53 -8.76 -24.16
N ILE A 188 13.39 -8.67 -23.49
CA ILE A 188 13.27 -8.11 -22.14
C ILE A 188 13.93 -9.00 -21.09
N SER A 189 13.72 -10.33 -21.13
CA SER A 189 14.36 -11.26 -20.19
C SER A 189 15.89 -11.20 -20.28
N LYS A 190 16.45 -11.14 -21.50
CA LYS A 190 17.90 -10.99 -21.71
C LYS A 190 18.42 -9.67 -21.16
N ALA A 191 17.70 -8.57 -21.41
CA ALA A 191 18.06 -7.25 -20.89
C ALA A 191 18.01 -7.21 -19.36
N ARG A 192 16.96 -7.77 -18.74
CA ARG A 192 16.86 -7.89 -17.28
C ARG A 192 18.02 -8.68 -16.71
N LYS A 193 18.31 -9.86 -17.25
CA LYS A 193 19.43 -10.70 -16.80
C LYS A 193 20.76 -9.96 -16.85
N ALA A 194 21.00 -9.19 -17.92
CA ALA A 194 22.20 -8.38 -18.07
C ALA A 194 22.30 -7.22 -17.05
N LEU A 195 21.17 -6.63 -16.65
CA LEU A 195 21.13 -5.46 -15.76
C LEU A 195 21.07 -5.82 -14.26
N PHE A 196 20.43 -6.94 -13.91
CA PHE A 196 20.06 -7.31 -12.54
C PHE A 196 20.35 -8.77 -12.13
N GLY A 197 20.76 -9.65 -13.05
CA GLY A 197 20.94 -11.08 -12.75
C GLY A 197 19.65 -11.91 -12.86
N GLU A 198 19.65 -13.12 -12.29
CA GLU A 198 18.55 -14.10 -12.42
C GLU A 198 17.67 -14.25 -11.16
N ASP A 199 18.05 -13.64 -10.04
CA ASP A 199 17.41 -13.82 -8.73
C ASP A 199 15.90 -13.51 -8.72
N TYR A 200 15.45 -12.66 -9.66
CA TYR A 200 14.08 -12.18 -9.75
C TYR A 200 13.20 -12.96 -10.73
N ALA A 201 13.73 -13.99 -11.40
CA ALA A 201 12.97 -14.76 -12.42
C ALA A 201 11.58 -15.25 -11.94
N PRO A 202 11.41 -15.77 -10.71
CA PRO A 202 10.09 -16.21 -10.23
C PRO A 202 9.03 -15.09 -10.21
N VAL A 203 9.42 -13.84 -9.95
CA VAL A 203 8.50 -12.68 -9.96
C VAL A 203 7.94 -12.45 -11.35
N TYR A 204 8.78 -12.59 -12.38
CA TYR A 204 8.37 -12.40 -13.76
C TYR A 204 7.53 -13.57 -14.29
N GLU A 205 7.77 -14.80 -13.83
CA GLU A 205 6.87 -15.92 -14.12
C GLU A 205 5.47 -15.69 -13.53
N LEU A 206 5.38 -15.18 -12.30
CA LEU A 206 4.11 -14.79 -11.69
C LEU A 206 3.41 -13.67 -12.50
N LEU A 207 4.15 -12.67 -12.99
CA LEU A 207 3.60 -11.59 -13.82
C LEU A 207 3.07 -12.05 -15.19
N LYS A 208 3.47 -13.23 -15.68
CA LYS A 208 2.95 -13.83 -16.92
C LYS A 208 1.60 -14.52 -16.74
N ASN A 209 1.03 -14.50 -15.53
CA ASN A 209 -0.21 -15.20 -15.22
C ASN A 209 -1.33 -14.86 -16.22
N ARG A 210 -1.98 -15.90 -16.74
CA ARG A 210 -2.97 -15.78 -17.83
C ARG A 210 -4.39 -15.53 -17.32
N ILE A 211 -4.67 -15.93 -16.08
CA ILE A 211 -6.01 -15.93 -15.49
C ILE A 211 -6.48 -14.49 -15.24
N VAL A 212 -5.58 -13.55 -14.94
CA VAL A 212 -5.92 -12.14 -14.73
C VAL A 212 -6.50 -11.44 -15.97
N PHE A 213 -6.28 -12.00 -17.17
CA PHE A 213 -6.88 -11.49 -18.42
C PHE A 213 -8.27 -12.08 -18.71
N LEU A 214 -8.78 -12.98 -17.87
CA LEU A 214 -10.14 -13.51 -17.96
C LEU A 214 -11.10 -12.62 -17.19
N ASP A 215 -12.26 -12.31 -17.77
CA ASP A 215 -13.29 -11.51 -17.13
C ASP A 215 -13.84 -12.24 -15.87
N GLY A 216 -13.45 -11.76 -14.70
CA GLY A 216 -13.77 -12.36 -13.39
C GLY A 216 -12.99 -13.64 -13.05
N GLY A 217 -11.86 -13.90 -13.72
CA GLY A 217 -10.97 -15.04 -13.42
C GLY A 217 -11.57 -16.42 -13.69
N LYS A 218 -12.72 -16.50 -14.37
CA LYS A 218 -13.47 -17.75 -14.60
C LYS A 218 -13.91 -17.88 -16.05
N ASP A 219 -13.36 -18.86 -16.76
CA ASP A 219 -13.81 -19.24 -18.11
C ASP A 219 -13.62 -20.76 -18.31
N GLU A 220 -14.73 -21.48 -18.49
CA GLU A 220 -14.73 -22.95 -18.55
C GLU A 220 -14.00 -23.48 -19.78
N ILE A 221 -14.09 -22.76 -20.90
CA ILE A 221 -13.42 -23.11 -22.14
C ILE A 221 -11.91 -22.97 -21.96
N PHE A 222 -11.47 -21.88 -21.35
CA PHE A 222 -10.08 -21.63 -21.04
C PHE A 222 -9.49 -22.72 -20.13
N PHE A 223 -10.23 -23.08 -19.06
CA PHE A 223 -9.78 -24.14 -18.16
C PHE A 223 -9.72 -25.50 -18.85
N LEU A 224 -10.69 -25.82 -19.71
CA LEU A 224 -10.65 -27.04 -20.50
C LEU A 224 -9.43 -27.11 -21.43
N GLU A 225 -9.06 -25.99 -22.05
CA GLU A 225 -7.94 -25.93 -23.00
C GLU A 225 -6.57 -25.97 -22.31
N ASN A 226 -6.43 -25.33 -21.14
CA ASN A 226 -5.14 -25.07 -20.51
C ASN A 226 -4.88 -25.89 -19.23
N TYR A 227 -5.93 -26.41 -18.58
CA TYR A 227 -5.87 -27.14 -17.31
C TYR A 227 -6.88 -28.31 -17.29
N VAL A 228 -7.24 -28.75 -16.08
CA VAL A 228 -8.39 -29.63 -15.84
C VAL A 228 -9.68 -28.82 -15.70
N LEU A 229 -10.77 -29.28 -16.33
CA LEU A 229 -12.10 -28.68 -16.16
C LEU A 229 -12.82 -29.34 -14.97
N LEU A 230 -12.81 -28.64 -13.82
CA LEU A 230 -13.49 -29.06 -12.58
C LEU A 230 -14.96 -28.66 -12.53
N GLY A 231 -15.73 -29.28 -11.63
CA GLY A 231 -17.13 -28.97 -11.38
C GLY A 231 -17.34 -27.53 -10.91
N SER A 232 -18.36 -26.87 -11.46
CA SER A 232 -18.72 -25.49 -11.10
C SER A 232 -20.01 -25.39 -10.28
N TYR A 233 -20.77 -26.48 -10.14
CA TYR A 233 -22.01 -26.48 -9.37
C TYR A 233 -21.79 -26.99 -7.95
N ALA A 234 -22.59 -26.51 -6.99
CA ALA A 234 -22.42 -26.81 -5.57
C ALA A 234 -22.46 -28.31 -5.21
N ARG A 235 -23.16 -29.13 -6.00
CA ARG A 235 -23.31 -30.58 -5.82
C ARG A 235 -22.30 -31.40 -6.61
N ASP A 236 -21.36 -30.77 -7.32
CA ASP A 236 -20.37 -31.50 -8.09
C ASP A 236 -19.32 -32.11 -7.14
N PRO A 237 -19.00 -33.41 -7.26
CA PRO A 237 -18.04 -34.06 -6.37
C PRO A 237 -16.59 -33.67 -6.70
N ASP A 238 -16.34 -33.20 -7.92
CA ASP A 238 -15.02 -32.84 -8.45
C ASP A 238 -14.75 -31.32 -8.39
N ARG A 239 -15.27 -30.64 -7.37
CA ARG A 239 -15.02 -29.22 -7.14
C ARG A 239 -13.58 -28.95 -6.72
N PHE A 240 -13.12 -27.73 -6.97
CA PHE A 240 -11.77 -27.31 -6.61
C PHE A 240 -11.49 -27.48 -5.11
N GLU A 241 -12.43 -27.08 -4.24
CA GLU A 241 -12.24 -27.15 -2.79
C GLU A 241 -12.16 -28.60 -2.27
N GLU A 242 -12.95 -29.51 -2.86
CA GLU A 242 -12.94 -30.93 -2.53
C GLU A 242 -11.63 -31.60 -2.96
N MET A 243 -11.12 -31.23 -4.14
CA MET A 243 -9.84 -31.72 -4.64
C MET A 243 -8.68 -31.14 -3.84
N ASP A 244 -8.71 -29.86 -3.49
CA ASP A 244 -7.70 -29.24 -2.64
C ASP A 244 -7.60 -29.95 -1.29
N ALA A 245 -8.74 -30.20 -0.63
CA ALA A 245 -8.78 -30.95 0.61
C ALA A 245 -8.22 -32.38 0.48
N LEU A 246 -8.53 -33.08 -0.63
CA LEU A 246 -7.97 -34.40 -0.91
C LEU A 246 -6.44 -34.34 -1.08
N PHE A 247 -5.91 -33.42 -1.86
CA PHE A 247 -4.47 -33.29 -2.09
C PHE A 247 -3.73 -32.84 -0.83
N GLN A 248 -4.32 -32.00 0.03
CA GLN A 248 -3.73 -31.66 1.33
C GLN A 248 -3.58 -32.90 2.23
N GLN A 249 -4.49 -33.88 2.16
CA GLN A 249 -4.32 -35.16 2.88
C GLN A 249 -3.11 -35.93 2.38
N PHE A 250 -2.85 -35.93 1.07
CA PHE A 250 -1.66 -36.57 0.50
C PHE A 250 -0.35 -35.89 0.91
N VAL A 251 -0.34 -34.55 1.05
CA VAL A 251 0.83 -33.83 1.59
C VAL A 251 1.13 -34.25 3.04
N ARG A 252 0.09 -34.41 3.88
CA ARG A 252 0.26 -34.94 5.24
C ARG A 252 0.81 -36.38 5.22
N GLU A 253 0.25 -37.25 4.38
CA GLU A 253 0.71 -38.63 4.23
C GLU A 253 2.14 -38.76 3.70
N ALA A 254 2.63 -37.75 2.97
CA ALA A 254 4.02 -37.69 2.52
C ALA A 254 5.02 -37.42 3.65
N GLY A 255 4.54 -37.12 4.87
CA GLY A 255 5.35 -36.94 6.07
C GLY A 255 5.69 -35.50 6.40
N ILE A 256 4.93 -34.54 5.88
CA ILE A 256 5.03 -33.12 6.26
C ILE A 256 4.14 -32.87 7.47
N GLU A 257 4.75 -32.96 8.65
CA GLU A 257 4.16 -32.52 9.92
C GLU A 257 4.63 -31.09 10.18
N LEU A 258 3.69 -30.15 10.26
CA LEU A 258 4.01 -28.74 10.54
C LEU A 258 4.10 -28.52 12.06
N SER A 259 5.06 -27.71 12.52
CA SER A 259 5.26 -27.41 13.96
C SER A 259 4.01 -26.86 14.66
N LEU A 260 3.08 -26.27 13.90
CA LEU A 260 1.80 -25.75 14.39
C LEU A 260 0.77 -26.85 14.68
N GLU A 261 1.02 -28.11 14.36
CA GLU A 261 0.09 -29.22 14.66
C GLU A 261 -0.08 -29.43 16.17
N SER A 262 0.93 -29.14 16.99
CA SER A 262 0.82 -29.14 18.45
C SER A 262 -0.08 -28.02 18.95
N GLU A 263 0.11 -26.79 18.46
CA GLU A 263 -0.67 -25.61 18.85
C GLU A 263 -2.13 -25.69 18.36
N GLN A 264 -2.35 -26.21 17.15
CA GLN A 264 -3.69 -26.52 16.64
C GLN A 264 -4.36 -27.61 17.48
N GLY A 265 -3.61 -28.64 17.88
CA GLY A 265 -4.10 -29.70 18.77
C GLY A 265 -4.51 -29.17 20.14
N GLU A 266 -3.74 -28.23 20.71
CA GLU A 266 -4.05 -27.55 21.97
C GLU A 266 -5.27 -26.63 21.84
N ALA A 267 -5.33 -25.80 20.79
CA ALA A 267 -6.48 -24.94 20.52
C ALA A 267 -7.76 -25.76 20.28
N GLY A 268 -7.65 -26.90 19.58
CA GLY A 268 -8.76 -27.83 19.36
C GLY A 268 -9.25 -28.50 20.66
N LYS A 269 -8.33 -28.92 21.54
CA LYS A 269 -8.67 -29.46 22.87
C LYS A 269 -9.36 -28.41 23.74
N SER A 270 -8.82 -27.20 23.79
CA SER A 270 -9.39 -26.08 24.56
C SER A 270 -10.81 -25.74 24.08
N TYR A 271 -11.06 -25.70 22.77
CA TYR A 271 -12.39 -25.51 22.21
C TYR A 271 -13.35 -26.67 22.55
N GLY A 272 -12.86 -27.91 22.48
CA GLY A 272 -13.62 -29.11 22.86
C GLY A 272 -14.04 -29.11 24.33
N GLU A 273 -13.13 -28.77 25.25
CA GLU A 273 -13.42 -28.66 26.69
C GLU A 273 -14.46 -27.57 26.98
N LEU A 274 -14.40 -26.43 26.29
CA LEU A 274 -15.40 -25.36 26.41
C LEU A 274 -16.76 -25.78 25.86
N LEU A 275 -16.79 -26.50 24.73
CA LEU A 275 -18.04 -27.06 24.17
C LEU A 275 -18.69 -28.04 25.15
N GLU A 276 -17.92 -28.94 25.76
CA GLU A 276 -18.42 -29.87 26.77
C GLU A 276 -18.99 -29.14 28.00
N GLN A 277 -18.31 -28.08 28.47
CA GLN A 277 -18.80 -27.24 29.56
C GLN A 277 -20.12 -26.54 29.20
N VAL A 278 -20.22 -25.97 27.99
CA VAL A 278 -21.46 -25.34 27.50
C VAL A 278 -22.59 -26.36 27.39
N HIS A 279 -22.31 -27.56 26.89
CA HIS A 279 -23.30 -28.64 26.83
C HIS A 279 -23.76 -29.08 28.23
N ALA A 280 -22.84 -29.18 29.20
CA ALA A 280 -23.17 -29.50 30.58
C ALA A 280 -24.07 -28.43 31.22
N VAL A 281 -23.71 -27.14 31.09
CA VAL A 281 -24.52 -26.03 31.64
C VAL A 281 -25.90 -25.97 30.98
N ARG A 282 -26.01 -26.17 29.66
CA ARG A 282 -27.31 -26.24 28.97
C ARG A 282 -28.17 -27.39 29.46
N LYS A 283 -27.57 -28.55 29.70
CA LYS A 283 -28.27 -29.71 30.28
C LYS A 283 -28.77 -29.39 31.68
N ASP A 284 -27.95 -28.76 32.53
CA ASP A 284 -28.33 -28.35 33.87
C ASP A 284 -29.48 -27.35 33.86
N ILE A 285 -29.44 -26.34 32.98
CA ILE A 285 -30.55 -25.39 32.78
C ILE A 285 -31.84 -26.13 32.41
N ALA A 286 -31.80 -27.04 31.43
CA ALA A 286 -32.98 -27.81 31.03
C ALA A 286 -33.55 -28.63 32.20
N THR A 287 -32.70 -29.24 33.03
CA THR A 287 -33.16 -29.97 34.23
C THR A 287 -33.77 -29.04 35.29
N LEU A 288 -33.21 -27.84 35.49
CA LEU A 288 -33.73 -26.85 36.43
C LEU A 288 -35.06 -26.24 35.94
N GLU A 289 -35.22 -26.05 34.63
CA GLU A 289 -36.47 -25.63 34.00
C GLU A 289 -37.58 -26.68 34.21
N GLU A 290 -37.26 -27.96 34.00
CA GLU A 290 -38.21 -29.06 34.25
C GLU A 290 -38.60 -29.13 35.74
N GLN A 291 -37.64 -28.97 36.66
CA GLN A 291 -37.90 -28.90 38.10
C GLN A 291 -38.78 -27.69 38.46
N ARG A 292 -38.53 -26.52 37.87
CA ARG A 292 -39.32 -25.31 38.06
C ARG A 292 -40.76 -25.50 37.59
N GLU A 293 -40.96 -26.07 36.39
CA GLU A 293 -42.30 -26.39 35.88
C GLU A 293 -43.03 -27.39 36.79
N ALA A 294 -42.35 -28.42 37.28
CA ALA A 294 -42.93 -29.39 38.20
C ALA A 294 -43.34 -28.75 39.54
N LEU A 295 -42.56 -27.80 40.06
CA LEU A 295 -42.89 -27.05 41.28
C LEU A 295 -44.04 -26.05 41.06
N LEU A 296 -44.07 -25.36 39.92
CA LEU A 296 -45.19 -24.48 39.53
C LEU A 296 -46.50 -25.26 39.41
N ARG A 297 -46.49 -26.44 38.77
CA ARG A 297 -47.66 -27.34 38.71
C ARG A 297 -48.14 -27.79 40.09
N LYS A 298 -47.23 -28.01 41.04
CA LYS A 298 -47.57 -28.33 42.44
C LYS A 298 -48.15 -27.12 43.18
N GLN A 299 -47.69 -25.92 42.88
CA GLN A 299 -48.21 -24.66 43.44
C GLN A 299 -49.61 -24.33 42.91
N GLU A 300 -49.86 -24.50 41.60
CA GLU A 300 -51.16 -24.30 40.95
C GLU A 300 -52.17 -25.41 41.29
N GLY A 301 -51.69 -26.66 41.40
CA GLY A 301 -52.49 -27.82 41.85
C GLY A 301 -52.92 -27.77 43.32
N GLY A 302 -52.37 -26.84 44.11
CA GLY A 302 -52.80 -26.55 45.49
C GLY A 302 -54.14 -25.81 45.61
N GLY A 303 -54.77 -25.45 44.48
CA GLY A 303 -55.99 -24.64 44.42
C GLY A 303 -57.34 -25.38 44.43
N GLY A 304 -57.41 -26.71 44.58
CA GLY A 304 -58.72 -27.38 44.52
C GLY A 304 -58.76 -28.81 45.04
N GLY A 305 -59.16 -28.99 46.30
CA GLY A 305 -59.60 -30.29 46.82
C GLY A 305 -59.51 -30.41 48.34
N LEU A 306 -60.66 -30.58 48.99
CA LEU A 306 -60.82 -30.77 50.44
C LEU A 306 -60.00 -31.95 51.02
N LEU A 307 -59.45 -32.82 50.16
CA LEU A 307 -58.71 -34.04 50.49
C LEU A 307 -57.18 -33.87 50.63
N SER A 308 -56.56 -32.80 50.11
CA SER A 308 -55.08 -32.66 50.21
C SER A 308 -54.58 -32.18 51.57
N ARG A 309 -55.48 -31.67 52.43
CA ARG A 309 -55.17 -31.23 53.80
C ARG A 309 -54.92 -32.37 54.80
N PHE A 310 -55.27 -33.62 54.45
CA PHE A 310 -55.19 -34.78 55.34
C PHE A 310 -53.97 -35.69 55.10
N MET A 311 -53.18 -35.45 54.05
CA MET A 311 -51.99 -36.23 53.70
C MET A 311 -50.79 -35.30 53.60
N GLY A 312 -50.13 -35.01 54.73
CA GLY A 312 -48.76 -34.48 54.86
C GLY A 312 -48.20 -33.67 53.68
N GLY A 313 -48.96 -32.71 53.16
CA GLY A 313 -48.54 -31.86 52.06
C GLY A 313 -47.55 -30.84 52.59
N ALA A 314 -46.37 -30.75 51.98
CA ALA A 314 -45.37 -29.73 52.29
C ALA A 314 -46.04 -28.36 52.40
N GLU A 315 -45.65 -27.57 53.42
CA GLU A 315 -46.28 -26.28 53.63
C GLU A 315 -46.13 -25.39 52.38
N PRO A 316 -47.10 -24.53 52.05
CA PRO A 316 -46.98 -23.59 50.93
C PRO A 316 -45.69 -22.74 50.97
N GLY A 317 -45.12 -22.55 52.17
CA GLY A 317 -43.82 -21.93 52.39
C GLY A 317 -42.64 -22.74 51.85
N ASP A 318 -42.65 -24.08 51.98
CA ASP A 318 -41.58 -24.97 51.53
C ASP A 318 -41.51 -25.07 50.01
N VAL A 319 -42.67 -25.10 49.33
CA VAL A 319 -42.74 -25.10 47.86
C VAL A 319 -42.23 -23.77 47.31
N ARG A 320 -42.58 -22.65 47.96
CA ARG A 320 -42.12 -21.31 47.57
C ARG A 320 -40.62 -21.11 47.81
N ALA A 321 -40.09 -21.64 48.92
CA ALA A 321 -38.65 -21.63 49.20
C ALA A 321 -37.87 -22.48 48.19
N SER A 322 -38.38 -23.67 47.86
CA SER A 322 -37.78 -24.56 46.85
C SER A 322 -37.80 -23.94 45.44
N LEU A 323 -38.88 -23.24 45.09
CA LEU A 323 -39.01 -22.55 43.81
C LEU A 323 -38.01 -21.38 43.70
N ASN A 324 -37.85 -20.60 44.77
CA ASN A 324 -36.81 -19.56 44.85
C ASN A 324 -35.39 -20.14 44.72
N ASP A 325 -35.08 -21.28 45.36
CA ASP A 325 -33.78 -21.95 45.24
C ASP A 325 -33.51 -22.43 43.81
N VAL A 326 -34.49 -23.06 43.15
CA VAL A 326 -34.38 -23.46 41.74
C VAL A 326 -34.22 -22.24 40.82
N GLU A 327 -34.97 -21.16 41.03
CA GLU A 327 -34.83 -19.92 40.25
C GLU A 327 -33.47 -19.24 40.45
N MET A 328 -32.91 -19.25 41.66
CA MET A 328 -31.55 -18.75 41.90
C MET A 328 -30.49 -19.59 41.19
N ARG A 329 -30.60 -20.93 41.24
CA ARG A 329 -29.68 -21.84 40.54
C ARG A 329 -29.80 -21.71 39.02
N LEU A 330 -31.02 -21.56 38.50
CA LEU A 330 -31.29 -21.36 37.09
C LEU A 330 -30.66 -20.04 36.61
N LYS A 331 -30.85 -18.96 37.36
CA LYS A 331 -30.19 -17.67 37.09
C LYS A 331 -28.67 -17.77 37.16
N HIS A 332 -28.12 -18.51 38.12
CA HIS A 332 -26.68 -18.75 38.22
C HIS A 332 -26.13 -19.50 37.00
N GLN A 333 -26.80 -20.57 36.55
CA GLN A 333 -26.38 -21.30 35.35
C GLN A 333 -26.57 -20.49 34.06
N GLN A 334 -27.60 -19.63 33.98
CA GLN A 334 -27.77 -18.69 32.86
C GLN A 334 -26.63 -17.67 32.78
N VAL A 335 -26.24 -17.06 33.92
CA VAL A 335 -25.08 -16.15 33.97
C VAL A 335 -23.80 -16.88 33.58
N ARG A 336 -23.61 -18.11 34.07
CA ARG A 336 -22.46 -18.94 33.68
C ARG A 336 -22.43 -19.25 32.18
N LEU A 337 -23.59 -19.48 31.55
CA LEU A 337 -23.69 -19.67 30.11
C LEU A 337 -23.37 -18.38 29.34
N GLU A 338 -23.80 -17.22 29.83
CA GLU A 338 -23.46 -15.91 29.27
C GLU A 338 -21.95 -15.62 29.36
N GLU A 339 -21.30 -15.96 30.47
CA GLU A 339 -19.85 -15.80 30.68
C GLU A 339 -19.00 -16.71 29.78
N LEU A 340 -19.50 -17.91 29.45
CA LEU A 340 -18.84 -18.86 28.55
C LEU A 340 -18.92 -18.46 27.08
N GLY A 341 -19.89 -17.61 26.69
CA GLY A 341 -20.10 -17.18 25.30
C GLY A 341 -18.85 -16.55 24.66
N PRO A 342 -18.30 -15.46 25.23
CA PRO A 342 -17.09 -14.80 24.70
C PRO A 342 -15.86 -15.71 24.67
N GLN A 343 -15.68 -16.58 25.67
CA GLN A 343 -14.56 -17.53 25.73
C GLN A 343 -14.67 -18.59 24.63
N MET A 344 -15.87 -19.06 24.34
CA MET A 344 -16.14 -20.02 23.27
C MET A 344 -15.92 -19.37 21.89
N ASP A 345 -16.31 -18.11 21.71
CA ASP A 345 -16.05 -17.37 20.48
C ASP A 345 -14.55 -17.11 20.26
N GLU A 346 -13.81 -16.74 21.30
CA GLU A 346 -12.35 -16.56 21.23
C GLU A 346 -11.61 -17.88 20.93
N ALA A 347 -11.96 -18.96 21.63
CA ALA A 347 -11.38 -20.28 21.39
C ALA A 347 -11.69 -20.78 19.98
N ARG A 348 -12.91 -20.56 19.49
CA ARG A 348 -13.30 -20.87 18.11
C ARG A 348 -12.47 -20.06 17.11
N GLN A 349 -12.33 -18.74 17.31
CA GLN A 349 -11.54 -17.89 16.42
C GLN A 349 -10.07 -18.32 16.38
N LYS A 350 -9.47 -18.65 17.53
CA LYS A 350 -8.10 -19.18 17.61
C LYS A 350 -7.97 -20.51 16.87
N MET A 351 -8.91 -21.43 17.09
CA MET A 351 -8.93 -22.73 16.41
C MET A 351 -9.09 -22.56 14.88
N ASP A 352 -10.02 -21.72 14.44
CA ASP A 352 -10.23 -21.39 13.02
C ASP A 352 -9.00 -20.71 12.41
N PHE A 353 -8.30 -19.86 13.17
CA PHE A 353 -7.05 -19.20 12.74
C PHE A 353 -5.95 -20.23 12.48
N TYR A 354 -5.62 -21.10 13.46
CA TYR A 354 -4.58 -22.11 13.30
C TYR A 354 -4.94 -23.14 12.21
N GLN A 355 -6.23 -23.50 12.08
CA GLN A 355 -6.67 -24.38 10.99
C GLN A 355 -6.43 -23.74 9.61
N LYS A 356 -6.76 -22.46 9.45
CA LYS A 356 -6.53 -21.73 8.20
C LYS A 356 -5.05 -21.53 7.90
N GLU A 357 -4.24 -21.21 8.91
CA GLU A 357 -2.80 -21.04 8.75
C GLU A 357 -2.13 -22.38 8.36
N ASN A 358 -2.50 -23.47 9.03
CA ASN A 358 -1.99 -24.80 8.71
C ASN A 358 -2.40 -25.25 7.29
N ALA A 359 -3.68 -25.08 6.93
CA ALA A 359 -4.16 -25.34 5.57
C ALA A 359 -3.43 -24.46 4.52
N GLY A 360 -3.13 -23.20 4.86
CA GLY A 360 -2.34 -22.30 4.03
C GLY A 360 -0.92 -22.82 3.79
N ARG A 361 -0.20 -23.22 4.85
CA ARG A 361 1.16 -23.77 4.77
C ARG A 361 1.22 -25.09 4.02
N LEU A 362 0.28 -26.01 4.25
CA LEU A 362 0.15 -27.23 3.43
C LEU A 362 -0.15 -26.87 1.96
N GLY A 363 -0.97 -25.85 1.77
CA GLY A 363 -1.27 -25.29 0.46
C GLY A 363 -0.05 -24.77 -0.29
N ASP A 364 0.98 -24.25 0.38
CA ASP A 364 2.20 -23.80 -0.29
C ASP A 364 2.94 -24.95 -0.99
N TYR A 365 2.88 -26.18 -0.46
CA TYR A 365 3.40 -27.37 -1.15
C TYR A 365 2.57 -27.75 -2.37
N LEU A 366 1.24 -27.56 -2.33
CA LEU A 366 0.37 -27.82 -3.48
C LEU A 366 0.48 -26.75 -4.57
N ASN A 367 1.02 -25.58 -4.24
CA ASN A 367 1.32 -24.54 -5.22
C ASN A 367 2.62 -24.79 -6.00
N GLU A 368 3.40 -25.82 -5.67
CA GLU A 368 4.57 -26.24 -6.44
C GLU A 368 4.20 -27.44 -7.33
N PRO A 369 3.98 -27.26 -8.65
CA PRO A 369 3.47 -28.32 -9.50
C PRO A 369 4.39 -29.54 -9.60
N GLU A 370 5.70 -29.37 -9.45
CA GLU A 370 6.64 -30.49 -9.44
C GLU A 370 6.40 -31.46 -8.28
N ASN A 371 5.77 -31.01 -7.18
CA ASN A 371 5.39 -31.90 -6.08
C ASN A 371 4.38 -32.98 -6.50
N ALA A 372 3.56 -32.76 -7.53
CA ALA A 372 2.69 -33.81 -8.07
C ALA A 372 3.52 -35.00 -8.58
N ARG A 373 4.61 -34.74 -9.29
CA ARG A 373 5.51 -35.79 -9.79
C ARG A 373 6.31 -36.43 -8.65
N ARG A 374 6.80 -35.62 -7.70
CA ARG A 374 7.51 -36.14 -6.52
C ARG A 374 6.65 -37.10 -5.68
N MET A 375 5.33 -36.89 -5.64
CA MET A 375 4.38 -37.76 -4.93
C MET A 375 3.93 -38.97 -5.74
N PHE A 376 3.67 -38.81 -7.05
CA PHE A 376 2.89 -39.80 -7.81
C PHE A 376 3.60 -40.38 -9.06
N ASP A 377 4.68 -39.77 -9.53
CA ASP A 377 5.36 -40.23 -10.76
C ASP A 377 6.36 -41.35 -10.47
N VAL A 378 5.97 -42.57 -10.80
CA VAL A 378 6.78 -43.79 -10.64
C VAL A 378 7.97 -43.82 -11.60
N ALA A 379 7.83 -43.26 -12.80
CA ALA A 379 8.85 -43.36 -13.85
C ALA A 379 10.09 -42.50 -13.56
N SER A 380 9.95 -41.44 -12.76
CA SER A 380 11.03 -40.56 -12.34
C SER A 380 11.66 -40.94 -10.99
N ALA A 381 11.39 -42.13 -10.47
CA ALA A 381 11.93 -42.64 -9.21
C ALA A 381 12.67 -43.97 -9.41
N GLU A 382 13.63 -44.25 -8.53
CA GLU A 382 14.38 -45.51 -8.49
C GLU A 382 14.15 -46.25 -7.16
N GLY A 383 14.26 -47.58 -7.19
CA GLY A 383 14.26 -48.42 -5.99
C GLY A 383 13.00 -48.29 -5.11
N GLU A 384 13.21 -48.01 -3.82
CA GLU A 384 12.14 -47.95 -2.81
C GLU A 384 11.19 -46.75 -3.02
N GLU A 385 11.68 -45.64 -3.59
CA GLU A 385 10.88 -44.45 -3.89
C GLU A 385 9.85 -44.72 -4.98
N ALA A 386 10.21 -45.46 -6.02
CA ALA A 386 9.28 -45.86 -7.09
C ALA A 386 8.12 -46.69 -6.52
N GLY A 387 8.43 -47.61 -5.60
CA GLY A 387 7.42 -48.38 -4.88
C GLY A 387 6.49 -47.53 -4.00
N LYS A 388 7.02 -46.48 -3.35
CA LYS A 388 6.22 -45.54 -2.55
C LYS A 388 5.31 -44.66 -3.42
N ARG A 389 5.85 -44.05 -4.48
CA ARG A 389 5.07 -43.23 -5.43
C ARG A 389 3.97 -44.04 -6.11
N GLY A 390 4.25 -45.29 -6.48
CA GLY A 390 3.25 -46.20 -7.06
C GLY A 390 2.11 -46.53 -6.10
N LYS A 391 2.42 -46.74 -4.81
CA LYS A 391 1.40 -46.93 -3.77
C LYS A 391 0.54 -45.67 -3.57
N LEU A 392 1.16 -44.49 -3.55
CA LEU A 392 0.43 -43.22 -3.42
C LEU A 392 -0.47 -42.95 -4.63
N LEU A 393 0.01 -43.18 -5.86
CA LEU A 393 -0.80 -43.06 -7.07
C LEU A 393 -1.97 -44.06 -7.05
N GLY A 394 -1.72 -45.31 -6.65
CA GLY A 394 -2.76 -46.32 -6.46
C GLY A 394 -3.84 -45.85 -5.49
N ARG A 395 -3.45 -45.33 -4.32
CA ARG A 395 -4.38 -44.76 -3.32
C ARG A 395 -5.14 -43.55 -3.84
N LEU A 396 -4.51 -42.69 -4.64
CA LEU A 396 -5.19 -41.55 -5.25
C LEU A 396 -6.30 -42.03 -6.19
N ILE A 397 -6.02 -43.04 -7.03
CA ILE A 397 -7.05 -43.67 -7.87
C ILE A 397 -8.19 -44.22 -7.01
N ASP A 398 -7.86 -45.01 -5.99
CA ASP A 398 -8.86 -45.66 -5.13
C ASP A 398 -9.74 -44.60 -4.43
N ARG A 399 -9.16 -43.52 -3.89
CA ARG A 399 -9.93 -42.40 -3.28
C ARG A 399 -10.79 -41.62 -4.27
N LEU A 400 -10.30 -41.43 -5.50
CA LEU A 400 -11.08 -40.78 -6.54
C LEU A 400 -12.27 -41.66 -6.97
N GLU A 401 -12.14 -42.99 -6.91
CA GLU A 401 -13.25 -43.93 -7.14
C GLU A 401 -14.25 -43.93 -5.98
N GLU A 402 -13.78 -44.01 -4.73
CA GLU A 402 -14.61 -43.97 -3.52
C GLU A 402 -15.45 -42.69 -3.42
N ARG A 403 -14.91 -41.55 -3.85
CA ARG A 403 -15.62 -40.26 -3.86
C ARG A 403 -16.45 -40.02 -5.13
N GLU A 404 -16.55 -41.01 -6.02
CA GLU A 404 -17.24 -40.90 -7.32
C GLU A 404 -16.69 -39.80 -8.26
N VAL A 405 -15.44 -39.38 -8.07
CA VAL A 405 -14.80 -38.28 -8.80
C VAL A 405 -14.06 -38.76 -10.06
N LEU A 406 -13.54 -39.99 -10.08
CA LEU A 406 -12.66 -40.46 -11.14
C LEU A 406 -13.26 -40.31 -12.54
N LEU A 407 -14.54 -40.65 -12.71
CA LEU A 407 -15.21 -40.52 -14.01
C LEU A 407 -15.36 -39.06 -14.46
N HIS A 408 -15.52 -38.13 -13.53
CA HIS A 408 -15.57 -36.70 -13.83
C HIS A 408 -14.21 -36.17 -14.30
N VAL A 409 -13.12 -36.63 -13.65
CA VAL A 409 -11.75 -36.33 -14.08
C VAL A 409 -11.49 -36.83 -15.50
N LEU A 410 -11.83 -38.09 -15.79
CA LEU A 410 -11.67 -38.67 -17.12
C LEU A 410 -12.51 -37.93 -18.17
N ALA A 411 -13.75 -37.59 -17.83
CA ALA A 411 -14.65 -36.82 -18.69
C ALA A 411 -14.09 -35.44 -19.05
N SER A 412 -13.34 -34.79 -18.14
CA SER A 412 -12.71 -33.49 -18.40
C SER A 412 -11.69 -33.52 -19.55
N TYR A 413 -11.03 -34.66 -19.76
CA TYR A 413 -10.09 -34.85 -20.86
C TYR A 413 -10.78 -35.33 -22.14
N GLU A 414 -11.73 -36.25 -22.03
CA GLU A 414 -12.43 -36.85 -23.17
C GLU A 414 -13.48 -35.93 -23.81
N VAL A 415 -13.94 -34.88 -23.13
CA VAL A 415 -14.91 -33.94 -23.70
C VAL A 415 -14.28 -32.98 -24.74
N ARG A 416 -12.95 -32.84 -24.74
CA ARG A 416 -12.22 -31.89 -25.61
C ARG A 416 -12.51 -32.06 -27.11
N PRO A 417 -12.47 -33.26 -27.70
CA PRO A 417 -12.67 -33.45 -29.15
C PRO A 417 -14.07 -33.11 -29.62
N VAL A 418 -15.09 -33.29 -28.77
CA VAL A 418 -16.50 -33.07 -29.13
C VAL A 418 -16.98 -31.66 -28.80
N ARG A 419 -16.25 -30.89 -27.99
CA ARG A 419 -16.70 -29.56 -27.54
C ARG A 419 -17.13 -28.63 -28.68
N HIS A 420 -16.31 -28.46 -29.72
CA HIS A 420 -16.58 -27.48 -30.78
C HIS A 420 -17.86 -27.78 -31.57
N GLU A 421 -18.25 -29.05 -31.64
CA GLU A 421 -19.45 -29.48 -32.33
C GLU A 421 -20.71 -29.28 -31.47
N TYR A 422 -20.65 -29.60 -30.17
CA TYR A 422 -21.82 -29.63 -29.28
C TYR A 422 -21.99 -28.37 -28.40
N CYS A 423 -20.96 -27.54 -28.22
CA CYS A 423 -20.97 -26.37 -27.35
C CYS A 423 -20.61 -25.09 -28.13
N PRO A 424 -21.58 -24.21 -28.44
CA PRO A 424 -23.05 -24.33 -28.24
C PRO A 424 -23.68 -25.43 -29.13
N PRO A 425 -24.95 -25.87 -28.92
CA PRO A 425 -25.96 -25.33 -28.00
C PRO A 425 -25.89 -25.84 -26.55
N VAL A 426 -25.17 -26.92 -26.27
CA VAL A 426 -25.06 -27.50 -24.94
C VAL A 426 -24.01 -26.76 -24.13
N HIS A 427 -24.27 -26.48 -22.85
CA HIS A 427 -23.28 -25.87 -21.97
C HIS A 427 -22.12 -26.84 -21.67
N LEU A 428 -20.89 -26.35 -21.57
CA LEU A 428 -19.70 -27.21 -21.48
C LEU A 428 -19.71 -28.13 -20.24
N GLN A 429 -20.11 -27.63 -19.08
CA GLN A 429 -20.26 -28.47 -17.87
C GLN A 429 -21.34 -29.55 -18.02
N GLN A 430 -22.44 -29.26 -18.72
CA GLN A 430 -23.48 -30.26 -18.99
C GLN A 430 -22.93 -31.35 -19.92
N LEU A 431 -22.15 -30.95 -20.94
CA LEU A 431 -21.49 -31.88 -21.84
C LEU A 431 -20.51 -32.81 -21.10
N ARG A 432 -19.69 -32.27 -20.18
CA ARG A 432 -18.81 -33.08 -19.33
C ARG A 432 -19.61 -34.06 -18.47
N LYS A 433 -20.66 -33.58 -17.80
CA LYS A 433 -21.51 -34.38 -16.92
C LYS A 433 -22.28 -35.47 -17.66
N ALA A 434 -22.69 -35.22 -18.91
CA ALA A 434 -23.38 -36.20 -19.75
C ALA A 434 -22.51 -37.44 -20.06
N LEU A 435 -21.17 -37.31 -20.04
CA LEU A 435 -20.29 -38.46 -20.17
C LEU A 435 -20.35 -39.38 -18.93
N VAL A 436 -20.66 -38.83 -17.76
CA VAL A 436 -20.68 -39.54 -16.47
C VAL A 436 -22.09 -40.03 -16.13
N SER A 437 -23.10 -39.15 -16.19
CA SER A 437 -24.48 -39.42 -15.76
C SER A 437 -25.42 -39.67 -16.93
N LYS A 438 -26.15 -40.79 -16.87
CA LYS A 438 -27.22 -41.12 -17.85
C LYS A 438 -28.37 -40.11 -17.81
N GLU A 439 -28.65 -39.52 -16.64
CA GLU A 439 -29.71 -38.52 -16.51
C GLU A 439 -29.34 -37.24 -17.25
N GLU A 440 -28.09 -36.78 -17.09
CA GLU A 440 -27.63 -35.57 -17.77
C GLU A 440 -27.51 -35.80 -19.28
N LEU A 441 -27.12 -37.01 -19.71
CA LEU A 441 -27.11 -37.38 -21.13
C LEU A 441 -28.50 -37.26 -21.78
N LYS A 442 -29.58 -37.65 -21.07
CA LYS A 442 -30.95 -37.45 -21.54
C LYS A 442 -31.33 -35.98 -21.63
N ARG A 443 -30.92 -35.15 -20.66
CA ARG A 443 -31.13 -33.69 -20.73
C ARG A 443 -30.41 -33.08 -21.93
N VAL A 444 -29.19 -33.53 -22.21
CA VAL A 444 -28.46 -33.12 -23.42
C VAL A 444 -29.23 -33.52 -24.68
N GLU A 445 -29.77 -34.74 -24.76
CA GLU A 445 -30.61 -35.17 -25.88
C GLU A 445 -31.83 -34.25 -26.09
N GLU A 446 -32.49 -33.81 -25.01
CA GLU A 446 -33.59 -32.85 -25.08
C GLU A 446 -33.15 -31.48 -25.63
N VAL A 447 -31.98 -30.98 -25.23
CA VAL A 447 -31.41 -29.74 -25.77
C VAL A 447 -31.10 -29.89 -27.26
N LEU A 448 -30.55 -31.03 -27.69
CA LEU A 448 -30.27 -31.27 -29.11
C LEU A 448 -31.55 -31.31 -29.96
N LYS A 449 -32.65 -31.86 -29.42
CA LYS A 449 -33.98 -31.86 -30.08
C LYS A 449 -34.54 -30.45 -30.30
N GLN A 450 -34.16 -29.48 -29.47
CA GLN A 450 -34.58 -28.07 -29.64
C GLN A 450 -33.83 -27.35 -30.77
N VAL A 451 -32.74 -27.93 -31.30
CA VAL A 451 -31.93 -27.33 -32.37
C VAL A 451 -31.80 -28.29 -33.58
N PRO A 452 -32.93 -28.67 -34.21
CA PRO A 452 -32.93 -29.69 -35.26
C PRO A 452 -32.14 -29.27 -36.52
N ALA A 453 -31.99 -27.97 -36.74
CA ALA A 453 -31.22 -27.41 -37.86
C ALA A 453 -29.74 -27.82 -37.87
N ARG A 454 -29.16 -28.19 -36.72
CA ARG A 454 -27.74 -28.59 -36.62
C ARG A 454 -27.47 -30.08 -36.81
N GLN A 455 -28.51 -30.91 -36.89
CA GLN A 455 -28.40 -32.37 -37.15
C GLN A 455 -27.39 -33.10 -36.23
N LEU A 456 -27.28 -32.69 -34.97
CA LEU A 456 -26.33 -33.25 -34.00
C LEU A 456 -26.79 -34.63 -33.51
N SER A 457 -25.88 -35.62 -33.48
CA SER A 457 -26.15 -36.99 -33.04
C SER A 457 -25.75 -37.21 -31.58
N LEU A 458 -26.46 -38.06 -30.83
CA LEU A 458 -26.05 -38.43 -29.47
C LEU A 458 -24.93 -39.49 -29.44
N LYS A 459 -24.71 -40.20 -30.55
CA LYS A 459 -23.83 -41.37 -30.64
C LYS A 459 -22.38 -41.11 -30.20
N PRO A 460 -21.71 -39.98 -30.59
CA PRO A 460 -20.35 -39.70 -30.14
C PRO A 460 -20.23 -39.55 -28.62
N LEU A 461 -21.23 -38.94 -27.97
CA LEU A 461 -21.25 -38.77 -26.52
C LEU A 461 -21.46 -40.11 -25.80
N GLU A 462 -22.30 -40.99 -26.33
CA GLU A 462 -22.50 -42.35 -25.80
C GLU A 462 -21.25 -43.22 -25.95
N GLU A 463 -20.52 -43.08 -27.05
CA GLU A 463 -19.26 -43.78 -27.29
C GLU A 463 -18.18 -43.34 -26.29
N LEU A 464 -18.03 -42.04 -26.06
CA LEU A 464 -17.13 -41.49 -25.04
C LEU A 464 -17.53 -41.92 -23.62
N ALA A 465 -18.83 -41.84 -23.28
CA ALA A 465 -19.36 -42.29 -21.99
C ALA A 465 -19.13 -43.79 -21.74
N ARG A 466 -19.15 -44.62 -22.79
CA ARG A 466 -18.79 -46.04 -22.70
C ARG A 466 -17.29 -46.25 -22.56
N ARG A 467 -16.49 -45.45 -23.27
CA ARG A 467 -15.02 -45.51 -23.22
C ARG A 467 -14.47 -45.22 -21.83
N ILE A 468 -14.90 -44.13 -21.19
CA ILE A 468 -14.38 -43.75 -19.86
C ILE A 468 -14.64 -44.80 -18.77
N ARG A 469 -15.74 -45.57 -18.89
CA ARG A 469 -16.09 -46.65 -17.96
C ARG A 469 -15.29 -47.93 -18.19
N LYS A 470 -14.63 -48.07 -19.34
CA LYS A 470 -13.87 -49.27 -19.74
C LYS A 470 -12.37 -49.16 -19.52
N TYR A 471 -11.86 -47.99 -19.09
CA TYR A 471 -10.43 -47.84 -18.83
C TYR A 471 -9.94 -48.82 -17.77
N SER A 472 -8.89 -49.56 -18.12
CA SER A 472 -8.15 -50.43 -17.21
C SER A 472 -7.35 -49.62 -16.18
N ARG A 473 -6.89 -50.26 -15.10
CA ARG A 473 -6.07 -49.58 -14.07
C ARG A 473 -4.79 -48.97 -14.66
N SER A 474 -4.12 -49.70 -15.54
CA SER A 474 -2.92 -49.22 -16.25
C SER A 474 -3.18 -48.03 -17.18
N GLU A 475 -4.40 -47.88 -17.71
CA GLU A 475 -4.78 -46.70 -18.50
C GLU A 475 -5.17 -45.50 -17.61
N LYS A 476 -5.72 -45.76 -16.42
CA LYS A 476 -6.09 -44.73 -15.43
C LYS A 476 -4.87 -44.06 -14.81
N GLU A 477 -3.83 -44.82 -14.47
CA GLU A 477 -2.60 -44.33 -13.82
C GLU A 477 -1.99 -43.07 -14.49
N PRO A 478 -1.64 -43.08 -15.79
CA PRO A 478 -1.08 -41.90 -16.44
C PRO A 478 -2.07 -40.73 -16.54
N LEU A 479 -3.38 -41.00 -16.64
CA LEU A 479 -4.41 -39.96 -16.66
C LEU A 479 -4.59 -39.29 -15.29
N VAL A 480 -4.50 -40.06 -14.19
CA VAL A 480 -4.59 -39.54 -12.82
C VAL A 480 -3.31 -38.80 -12.43
N LEU A 481 -2.13 -39.25 -12.86
CA LEU A 481 -0.89 -38.49 -12.69
C LEU A 481 -0.95 -37.14 -13.42
N LYS A 482 -1.47 -37.15 -14.66
CA LYS A 482 -1.71 -35.92 -15.42
C LYS A 482 -2.70 -35.01 -14.70
N PHE A 483 -3.78 -35.57 -14.16
CA PHE A 483 -4.75 -34.81 -13.35
C PHE A 483 -4.10 -34.14 -12.14
N ALA A 484 -3.29 -34.87 -11.36
CA ALA A 484 -2.58 -34.29 -10.23
C ALA A 484 -1.66 -33.12 -10.66
N THR A 485 -0.93 -33.30 -11.76
CA THR A 485 -0.04 -32.26 -12.30
C THR A 485 -0.83 -31.03 -12.79
N ASP A 486 -1.88 -31.24 -13.56
CA ASP A 486 -2.74 -30.17 -14.08
C ASP A 486 -3.48 -29.44 -12.93
N PHE A 487 -3.88 -30.16 -11.88
CA PHE A 487 -4.55 -29.61 -10.70
C PHE A 487 -3.61 -28.72 -9.88
N LEU A 488 -2.40 -29.19 -9.55
CA LEU A 488 -1.43 -28.37 -8.80
C LEU A 488 -0.98 -27.15 -9.62
N ARG A 489 -0.85 -27.29 -10.95
CA ARG A 489 -0.60 -26.15 -11.84
C ARG A 489 -1.73 -25.13 -11.83
N LEU A 490 -2.99 -25.58 -11.93
CA LEU A 490 -4.16 -24.72 -11.83
C LEU A 490 -4.19 -24.00 -10.47
N ARG A 491 -3.90 -24.72 -9.38
CA ARG A 491 -3.87 -24.18 -8.03
C ARG A 491 -2.82 -23.06 -7.89
N ARG A 492 -1.59 -23.30 -8.35
CA ARG A 492 -0.53 -22.28 -8.38
C ARG A 492 -0.97 -21.05 -9.16
N ASP A 493 -1.49 -21.24 -10.38
CA ASP A 493 -1.84 -20.13 -11.25
C ASP A 493 -3.06 -19.36 -10.71
N LEU A 494 -3.98 -19.99 -9.98
CA LEU A 494 -5.04 -19.27 -9.26
C LEU A 494 -4.47 -18.44 -8.09
N ARG A 495 -3.56 -19.00 -7.29
CA ARG A 495 -2.88 -18.28 -6.19
C ARG A 495 -2.09 -17.08 -6.71
N ASP A 496 -1.35 -17.26 -7.79
CA ASP A 496 -0.58 -16.20 -8.44
C ASP A 496 -1.49 -15.11 -9.02
N ALA A 497 -2.64 -15.48 -9.58
CA ALA A 497 -3.62 -14.53 -10.09
C ALA A 497 -4.25 -13.70 -8.95
N GLU A 498 -4.57 -14.33 -7.82
CA GLU A 498 -5.06 -13.65 -6.62
C GLU A 498 -4.00 -12.70 -6.04
N HIS A 499 -2.75 -13.15 -5.94
CA HIS A 499 -1.63 -12.31 -5.47
C HIS A 499 -1.39 -11.12 -6.39
N LEU A 500 -1.38 -11.34 -7.70
CA LEU A 500 -1.24 -10.29 -8.71
C LEU A 500 -2.42 -9.32 -8.66
N ALA A 501 -3.65 -9.80 -8.50
CA ALA A 501 -4.83 -8.95 -8.32
C ALA A 501 -4.70 -8.06 -7.07
N ALA A 502 -4.26 -8.62 -5.94
CA ALA A 502 -4.01 -7.84 -4.72
C ALA A 502 -2.92 -6.76 -4.94
N CYS A 503 -1.86 -7.07 -5.69
CA CYS A 503 -0.85 -6.09 -6.07
C CYS A 503 -1.41 -5.02 -7.03
N MET A 504 -2.27 -5.37 -7.98
CA MET A 504 -2.95 -4.42 -8.85
C MET A 504 -3.83 -3.47 -8.03
N GLU A 505 -4.58 -3.94 -7.04
CA GLU A 505 -5.40 -3.07 -6.19
C GLU A 505 -4.55 -2.02 -5.47
N ARG A 506 -3.30 -2.33 -5.09
CA ARG A 506 -2.36 -1.39 -4.47
C ARG A 506 -1.79 -0.32 -5.41
N VAL A 507 -2.12 -0.31 -6.70
CA VAL A 507 -1.60 0.66 -7.68
C VAL A 507 -2.67 1.67 -8.08
N SER A 508 -2.39 2.97 -7.97
CA SER A 508 -3.24 4.04 -8.49
C SER A 508 -2.72 4.49 -9.86
N LEU A 509 -3.53 4.32 -10.92
CA LEU A 509 -3.19 4.81 -12.25
C LEU A 509 -3.57 6.29 -12.35
N VAL A 510 -2.57 7.16 -12.26
CA VAL A 510 -2.76 8.61 -12.26
C VAL A 510 -3.08 9.09 -13.68
N THR A 511 -4.25 9.69 -13.86
CA THR A 511 -4.73 10.16 -15.17
C THR A 511 -4.97 11.67 -15.22
N THR A 512 -5.20 12.32 -14.08
CA THR A 512 -5.47 13.76 -14.01
C THR A 512 -4.16 14.53 -13.81
N GLU A 513 -4.06 15.70 -14.47
CA GLU A 513 -2.87 16.56 -14.36
C GLU A 513 -2.67 17.07 -12.93
N GLN A 514 -3.76 17.42 -12.22
CA GLN A 514 -3.73 17.85 -10.82
C GLN A 514 -3.10 16.80 -9.89
N MET A 515 -3.56 15.55 -9.98
CA MET A 515 -3.03 14.46 -9.15
C MET A 515 -1.59 14.10 -9.54
N ARG A 516 -1.29 14.17 -10.85
CA ARG A 516 0.07 13.96 -11.36
C ARG A 516 1.05 14.97 -10.79
N ASP A 517 0.70 16.25 -10.82
CA ASP A 517 1.56 17.30 -10.30
C ASP A 517 1.68 17.25 -8.78
N LEU A 518 0.59 16.96 -8.06
CA LEU A 518 0.62 16.76 -6.62
C LEU A 518 1.54 15.59 -6.21
N SER A 519 1.40 14.44 -6.86
CA SER A 519 2.21 13.26 -6.58
C SER A 519 3.68 13.46 -6.99
N ARG A 520 3.94 14.13 -8.12
CA ARG A 520 5.30 14.51 -8.54
C ARG A 520 5.95 15.45 -7.54
N MET A 521 5.27 16.51 -7.12
CA MET A 521 5.79 17.47 -6.15
C MET A 521 6.17 16.84 -4.81
N ASN A 522 5.50 15.75 -4.43
CA ASN A 522 5.79 15.01 -3.20
C ASN A 522 6.78 13.86 -3.42
N ASN A 523 7.41 13.74 -4.59
CA ASN A 523 8.32 12.64 -4.97
C ASN A 523 7.67 11.26 -4.80
N ARG A 524 6.36 11.14 -5.02
CA ARG A 524 5.59 9.88 -4.88
C ARG A 524 5.13 9.30 -6.22
N LEU A 525 5.33 10.01 -7.31
CA LEU A 525 4.92 9.59 -8.65
C LEU A 525 5.98 8.72 -9.33
N TYR A 526 5.59 7.54 -9.79
CA TYR A 526 6.40 6.68 -10.65
C TYR A 526 5.94 6.83 -12.10
N GLU A 527 6.76 7.45 -12.95
CA GLU A 527 6.43 7.72 -14.35
C GLU A 527 7.07 6.68 -15.27
N CYS A 528 6.25 5.87 -15.94
CA CYS A 528 6.67 4.94 -17.00
C CYS A 528 6.26 5.51 -18.36
N VAL A 529 7.16 6.30 -18.95
CA VAL A 529 6.93 7.05 -20.18
C VAL A 529 7.83 6.55 -21.32
N LEU A 530 7.43 6.79 -22.57
CA LEU A 530 8.27 6.48 -23.72
C LEU A 530 9.47 7.43 -23.78
N GLN A 531 10.55 7.05 -24.46
CA GLN A 531 11.79 7.84 -24.46
C GLN A 531 11.59 9.27 -24.97
N GLY A 532 10.74 9.45 -25.98
CA GLY A 532 10.41 10.77 -26.52
C GLY A 532 9.50 11.64 -25.63
N GLU A 533 8.92 11.07 -24.57
CA GLU A 533 8.07 11.76 -23.60
C GLU A 533 8.78 12.03 -22.27
N ALA A 534 9.95 11.43 -22.07
CA ALA A 534 10.78 11.66 -20.89
C ALA A 534 11.20 13.14 -20.86
N ARG A 535 10.78 13.85 -19.81
CA ARG A 535 11.28 15.20 -19.53
C ARG A 535 12.75 15.11 -19.09
N ALA A 536 13.49 16.21 -19.25
CA ALA A 536 14.77 16.34 -18.56
C ALA A 536 14.54 16.07 -17.07
N ALA A 537 15.43 15.29 -16.45
CA ALA A 537 15.30 14.95 -15.03
C ALA A 537 15.12 16.24 -14.22
N GLU A 538 13.92 16.44 -13.65
CA GLU A 538 13.66 17.55 -12.75
C GLU A 538 14.46 17.29 -11.48
N GLU A 539 15.19 18.31 -11.01
CA GLU A 539 16.04 18.21 -9.83
C GLU A 539 15.20 17.81 -8.62
N ARG A 540 15.51 16.65 -8.03
CA ARG A 540 14.76 16.13 -6.89
C ARG A 540 15.22 16.86 -5.64
N VAL A 541 14.30 17.57 -4.98
CA VAL A 541 14.57 18.14 -3.65
C VAL A 541 14.81 17.01 -2.66
N ILE A 542 15.95 17.05 -1.96
CA ILE A 542 16.36 16.08 -0.96
C ILE A 542 16.26 16.64 0.47
N SER A 543 16.49 17.94 0.64
CA SER A 543 16.43 18.62 1.93
C SER A 543 16.09 20.10 1.73
N HIS A 544 15.68 20.80 2.80
CA HIS A 544 15.38 22.23 2.73
C HIS A 544 15.68 22.98 4.02
N VAL A 545 15.91 24.28 3.86
CA VAL A 545 16.04 25.24 4.96
C VAL A 545 14.90 26.24 4.89
N ILE A 546 14.20 26.46 6.01
CA ILE A 546 13.19 27.52 6.16
C ILE A 546 13.76 28.67 6.96
N ILE A 547 13.54 29.89 6.47
CA ILE A 547 13.83 31.14 7.18
C ILE A 547 12.50 31.83 7.42
N LYS A 548 12.11 31.98 8.68
CA LYS A 548 10.96 32.80 9.08
C LYS A 548 11.47 34.06 9.76
N THR A 549 11.01 35.22 9.30
CA THR A 549 11.31 36.52 9.90
C THR A 549 10.00 37.20 10.28
N ASP A 550 9.81 37.47 11.55
CA ASP A 550 8.59 38.02 12.11
C ASP A 550 8.81 39.44 12.67
N VAL A 551 7.88 40.36 12.44
CA VAL A 551 7.98 41.77 12.85
C VAL A 551 7.32 41.97 14.22
N ARG A 552 8.11 42.44 15.18
CA ARG A 552 7.66 42.56 16.57
C ARG A 552 6.71 43.73 16.76
N GLY A 553 5.58 43.46 17.40
CA GLY A 553 4.61 44.51 17.76
C GLY A 553 3.91 45.13 16.55
N SER A 554 3.87 44.41 15.43
CA SER A 554 3.25 44.82 14.17
C SER A 554 1.83 45.36 14.31
N THR A 555 1.00 44.81 15.21
CA THR A 555 -0.36 45.31 15.47
C THR A 555 -0.34 46.74 16.00
N GLY A 556 0.54 47.02 16.98
CA GLY A 556 0.70 48.38 17.52
C GLY A 556 1.32 49.33 16.51
N MET A 557 2.30 48.86 15.73
CA MET A 557 2.90 49.61 14.63
C MET A 557 1.87 49.97 13.54
N THR A 558 0.98 49.03 13.21
CA THR A 558 -0.09 49.23 12.23
C THR A 558 -1.07 50.31 12.72
N GLN A 559 -1.42 50.31 14.00
CA GLN A 559 -2.25 51.35 14.61
C GLN A 559 -1.59 52.74 14.58
N ASP A 560 -0.29 52.82 14.90
CA ASP A 560 0.47 54.09 14.85
C ASP A 560 0.57 54.63 13.41
N LEU A 561 0.85 53.76 12.43
CA LEU A 561 0.88 54.13 11.02
C LEU A 561 -0.48 54.65 10.53
N LEU A 562 -1.57 53.99 10.89
CA LEU A 562 -2.94 54.44 10.56
C LEU A 562 -3.29 55.76 11.23
N ALA A 563 -2.94 55.95 12.50
CA ALA A 563 -3.17 57.20 13.24
C ALA A 563 -2.43 58.39 12.59
N ARG A 564 -1.33 58.13 11.88
CA ARG A 564 -0.56 59.12 11.12
C ARG A 564 -1.01 59.27 9.66
N GLY A 565 -2.09 58.60 9.24
CA GLY A 565 -2.62 58.65 7.88
C GLY A 565 -1.78 57.88 6.84
N LEU A 566 -0.88 57.00 7.28
CA LEU A 566 -0.05 56.17 6.40
C LEU A 566 -0.70 54.81 6.15
N ASN A 567 -0.44 54.21 4.98
CA ASN A 567 -0.91 52.87 4.64
C ASN A 567 0.11 51.81 5.14
N PRO A 568 -0.25 50.94 6.11
CA PRO A 568 0.67 49.94 6.66
C PRO A 568 1.13 48.91 5.62
N ALA A 569 0.26 48.47 4.70
CA ALA A 569 0.60 47.48 3.69
C ALA A 569 1.64 48.02 2.70
N SER A 570 1.46 49.24 2.20
CA SER A 570 2.46 49.91 1.36
C SER A 570 3.76 50.14 2.12
N HIS A 571 3.68 50.47 3.42
CA HIS A 571 4.83 50.70 4.27
C HIS A 571 5.70 49.45 4.46
N PHE A 572 5.12 48.30 4.84
CA PHE A 572 5.86 47.04 4.96
C PHE A 572 6.37 46.54 3.60
N SER A 573 5.58 46.72 2.54
CA SER A 573 5.96 46.32 1.19
C SER A 573 7.23 47.04 0.70
N MET A 574 7.25 48.37 0.77
CA MET A 574 8.36 49.17 0.25
C MET A 574 9.63 49.08 1.12
N ASN A 575 9.47 48.98 2.44
CA ASN A 575 10.60 49.11 3.37
C ASN A 575 11.19 47.77 3.82
N LEU A 576 10.46 46.66 3.65
CA LEU A 576 10.91 45.33 4.06
C LEU A 576 10.77 44.31 2.94
N HIS A 577 9.59 44.13 2.35
CA HIS A 577 9.35 43.02 1.42
C HIS A 577 10.10 43.16 0.09
N GLU A 578 10.01 44.32 -0.58
CA GLU A 578 10.69 44.55 -1.86
C GLU A 578 12.22 44.54 -1.75
N PRO A 579 12.85 45.17 -0.73
CA PRO A 579 14.28 45.03 -0.50
C PRO A 579 14.72 43.57 -0.28
N VAL A 580 13.97 42.79 0.52
CA VAL A 580 14.28 41.38 0.76
C VAL A 580 14.11 40.55 -0.52
N LYS A 581 13.08 40.82 -1.32
CA LYS A 581 12.82 40.14 -2.59
C LYS A 581 14.00 40.28 -3.56
N LYS A 582 14.65 41.46 -3.60
CA LYS A 582 15.84 41.71 -4.43
C LYS A 582 17.08 40.91 -4.01
N LEU A 583 17.10 40.36 -2.79
CA LEU A 583 18.20 39.53 -2.31
C LEU A 583 18.06 38.06 -2.72
N LEU A 584 16.84 37.58 -2.99
CA LEU A 584 16.52 36.15 -3.05
C LEU A 584 17.35 35.38 -4.09
N ASP A 585 17.48 35.94 -5.31
CA ASP A 585 18.17 35.28 -6.42
C ASP A 585 19.66 35.02 -6.10
N ARG A 586 20.31 35.89 -5.32
CA ARG A 586 21.73 35.72 -4.92
C ARG A 586 21.95 34.51 -4.02
N TYR A 587 20.92 34.05 -3.31
CA TYR A 587 21.00 32.99 -2.31
C TYR A 587 20.18 31.75 -2.69
N ASP A 588 19.68 31.67 -3.93
CA ASP A 588 18.78 30.60 -4.41
C ASP A 588 17.55 30.41 -3.50
N ALA A 589 17.08 31.48 -2.88
CA ALA A 589 15.96 31.45 -1.95
C ALA A 589 14.64 31.66 -2.70
N LYS A 590 13.63 30.85 -2.37
CA LYS A 590 12.27 30.97 -2.88
C LYS A 590 11.34 31.48 -1.78
N LYS A 591 10.39 32.32 -2.19
CA LYS A 591 9.33 32.80 -1.30
C LYS A 591 8.28 31.71 -1.11
N VAL A 592 8.00 31.31 0.13
CA VAL A 592 6.99 30.28 0.46
C VAL A 592 5.64 30.93 0.72
N PHE A 593 5.58 31.93 1.60
CA PHE A 593 4.34 32.61 1.98
C PHE A 593 4.62 33.99 2.60
N ILE A 594 3.63 34.90 2.59
CA ILE A 594 3.60 36.12 3.42
C ILE A 594 2.31 36.07 4.21
N GLU A 595 2.42 35.98 5.53
CA GLU A 595 1.28 36.02 6.45
C GLU A 595 1.38 37.30 7.27
N GLY A 596 0.49 38.26 7.04
CA GLY A 596 0.48 39.53 7.75
C GLY A 596 1.82 40.28 7.69
N ASP A 597 2.57 40.20 8.79
CA ASP A 597 3.83 40.87 9.10
C ASP A 597 5.07 39.95 9.08
N ALA A 598 4.90 38.66 8.75
CA ALA A 598 5.99 37.69 8.67
C ALA A 598 6.39 37.32 7.23
N ILE A 599 7.68 37.10 7.02
CA ILE A 599 8.28 36.63 5.76
C ILE A 599 8.78 35.21 5.94
N ILE A 600 8.32 34.29 5.08
CA ILE A 600 8.77 32.89 5.07
C ILE A 600 9.46 32.57 3.74
N LEU A 601 10.73 32.20 3.82
CA LEU A 601 11.59 31.85 2.68
C LEU A 601 12.07 30.41 2.82
N ALA A 602 12.34 29.76 1.69
CA ALA A 602 12.94 28.43 1.63
C ALA A 602 14.14 28.39 0.70
N ILE A 603 15.19 27.65 1.08
CA ILE A 603 16.30 27.27 0.20
C ILE A 603 16.28 25.74 0.08
N PHE A 604 16.32 25.22 -1.15
CA PHE A 604 16.20 23.79 -1.43
C PHE A 604 17.54 23.20 -1.85
N GLU A 605 17.87 22.05 -1.27
CA GLU A 605 18.96 21.19 -1.72
C GLU A 605 18.38 20.11 -2.63
N THR A 606 18.98 19.89 -3.79
CA THR A 606 18.58 18.90 -4.79
C THR A 606 19.66 17.85 -4.99
N ASP A 607 19.29 16.72 -5.57
CA ASP A 607 20.22 15.64 -5.96
C ASP A 607 21.36 16.12 -6.89
N VAL A 608 21.12 17.15 -7.69
CA VAL A 608 22.13 17.75 -8.58
C VAL A 608 23.01 18.77 -7.85
N ASN A 609 22.43 19.59 -6.98
CA ASN A 609 23.15 20.72 -6.37
C ASN A 609 23.75 20.42 -4.99
N GLN A 610 23.48 19.25 -4.39
CA GLN A 610 23.88 18.86 -3.03
C GLN A 610 25.35 19.16 -2.71
N ALA A 611 26.26 18.88 -3.64
CA ALA A 611 27.69 19.05 -3.41
C ALA A 611 28.14 20.52 -3.28
N TYR A 612 27.33 21.49 -3.74
CA TYR A 612 27.73 22.90 -3.84
C TYR A 612 26.70 23.89 -3.31
N ALA A 613 25.49 23.43 -2.96
CA ALA A 613 24.37 24.31 -2.62
C ALA A 613 24.60 25.14 -1.35
N ARG A 614 25.25 24.55 -0.32
CA ARG A 614 25.53 25.18 0.98
C ARG A 614 24.31 25.91 1.55
N VAL A 615 23.20 25.18 1.64
CA VAL A 615 21.86 25.76 1.85
C VAL A 615 21.73 26.43 3.23
N VAL A 616 22.34 25.86 4.28
CA VAL A 616 22.29 26.44 5.63
C VAL A 616 23.20 27.65 5.73
N ALA A 617 24.40 27.59 5.13
CA ALA A 617 25.33 28.71 5.10
C ALA A 617 24.71 29.93 4.39
N LYS A 618 24.11 29.72 3.20
CA LYS A 618 23.37 30.76 2.46
C LYS A 618 22.22 31.32 3.30
N ALA A 619 21.45 30.47 4.00
CA ALA A 619 20.35 30.91 4.84
C ALA A 619 20.83 31.82 6.00
N CYS A 620 21.94 31.48 6.64
CA CYS A 620 22.52 32.28 7.73
C CYS A 620 22.96 33.67 7.24
N VAL A 621 23.63 33.74 6.07
CA VAL A 621 24.01 35.04 5.49
C VAL A 621 22.78 35.83 5.07
N LEU A 622 21.80 35.20 4.40
CA LEU A 622 20.58 35.84 3.97
C LEU A 622 19.81 36.44 5.15
N ALA A 623 19.65 35.71 6.26
CA ALA A 623 19.00 36.23 7.46
C ALA A 623 19.73 37.46 8.04
N ARG A 624 21.06 37.47 8.02
CA ARG A 624 21.87 38.63 8.43
C ARG A 624 21.64 39.83 7.50
N GLN A 625 21.52 39.62 6.19
CA GLN A 625 21.21 40.67 5.23
C GLN A 625 19.77 41.21 5.40
N ILE A 626 18.79 40.35 5.68
CA ILE A 626 17.41 40.76 6.01
C ILE A 626 17.42 41.69 7.23
N ARG A 627 18.23 41.39 8.25
CA ARG A 627 18.43 42.30 9.40
C ARG A 627 19.08 43.61 9.01
N ALA A 628 20.09 43.59 8.14
CA ALA A 628 20.74 44.82 7.68
C ALA A 628 19.75 45.76 6.94
N VAL A 629 18.81 45.19 6.18
CA VAL A 629 17.69 45.95 5.57
C VAL A 629 16.85 46.64 6.64
N SER A 630 16.44 45.92 7.69
CA SER A 630 15.67 46.49 8.81
C SER A 630 16.43 47.60 9.55
N ASN A 631 17.73 47.43 9.79
CA ASN A 631 18.58 48.45 10.39
C ASN A 631 18.65 49.72 9.51
N THR A 632 18.87 49.55 8.21
CA THR A 632 18.94 50.67 7.25
C THR A 632 17.62 51.45 7.21
N TYR A 633 16.48 50.76 7.32
CA TYR A 633 15.19 51.40 7.49
C TYR A 633 15.13 52.17 8.83
N ASN A 634 15.51 51.54 9.94
CA ASN A 634 15.44 52.14 11.28
C ASN A 634 16.28 53.42 11.41
N ASP A 635 17.44 53.47 10.76
CA ASP A 635 18.29 54.66 10.73
C ASP A 635 17.60 55.83 10.02
N LYS A 636 16.89 55.54 8.90
CA LYS A 636 16.09 56.54 8.18
C LYS A 636 14.82 56.93 8.94
N ALA A 637 14.15 55.96 9.55
CA ALA A 637 12.91 56.17 10.31
C ALA A 637 13.14 57.06 11.54
N SER A 638 14.33 56.96 12.16
CA SER A 638 14.73 57.79 13.30
C SER A 638 14.79 59.28 12.96
N ALA A 639 14.95 59.65 11.68
CA ALA A 639 14.94 61.04 11.22
C ALA A 639 13.53 61.59 10.94
N GLY A 640 12.50 60.72 10.84
CA GLY A 640 11.14 61.08 10.44
C GLY A 640 10.05 60.69 11.45
N GLU A 641 10.42 60.41 12.71
CA GLU A 641 9.54 59.97 13.80
C GLU A 641 8.72 58.69 13.51
N LEU A 642 9.08 57.89 12.50
CA LEU A 642 8.38 56.66 12.14
C LEU A 642 8.68 55.51 13.12
N PRO A 643 7.75 54.57 13.34
CA PRO A 643 7.98 53.43 14.21
C PRO A 643 9.12 52.54 13.69
N ARG A 644 9.95 52.03 14.62
CA ARG A 644 11.08 51.15 14.31
C ARG A 644 10.58 49.75 13.93
N LEU A 645 11.22 49.14 12.94
CA LEU A 645 11.08 47.73 12.62
C LEU A 645 12.00 46.93 13.53
N GLU A 646 11.42 46.21 14.47
CA GLU A 646 12.11 45.17 15.21
C GLU A 646 11.69 43.83 14.64
N ILE A 647 12.65 42.96 14.35
CA ILE A 647 12.38 41.64 13.76
C ILE A 647 12.96 40.53 14.63
N GLY A 648 12.51 39.30 14.49
CA GLY A 648 13.34 38.16 14.88
C GLY A 648 13.23 37.06 13.86
N SER A 649 14.36 36.42 13.59
CA SER A 649 14.47 35.41 12.55
C SER A 649 14.77 34.05 13.17
N GLY A 650 14.10 33.03 12.66
CA GLY A 650 14.36 31.63 12.93
C GLY A 650 14.77 30.91 11.66
N ILE A 651 15.85 30.14 11.72
CA ILE A 651 16.35 29.30 10.64
C ILE A 651 16.22 27.85 11.07
N ALA A 652 15.50 27.05 10.29
CA ALA A 652 15.33 25.63 10.54
C ALA A 652 15.70 24.81 9.30
N PHE A 653 16.70 23.94 9.44
CA PHE A 653 17.02 22.92 8.46
C PHE A 653 16.23 21.63 8.76
N GLN A 654 15.80 20.95 7.70
CA GLN A 654 15.23 19.61 7.75
C GLN A 654 15.89 18.75 6.65
N GLY A 655 16.41 17.58 7.05
CA GLY A 655 17.12 16.65 6.18
C GLY A 655 16.23 15.83 5.23
N ASP A 656 14.99 16.25 5.02
CA ASP A 656 14.01 15.60 4.15
C ASP A 656 13.35 16.64 3.25
N ALA A 657 12.84 16.23 2.09
CA ALA A 657 12.02 17.07 1.23
C ALA A 657 10.72 17.52 1.93
N PRO A 658 10.19 18.73 1.65
CA PRO A 658 8.93 19.17 2.22
C PRO A 658 7.76 18.47 1.53
N ALA A 659 6.66 18.30 2.27
CA ALA A 659 5.41 17.85 1.69
C ALA A 659 4.62 19.06 1.15
N TYR A 660 3.81 18.84 0.11
CA TYR A 660 2.98 19.87 -0.49
C TYR A 660 1.53 19.43 -0.55
N TRP A 661 0.64 20.35 -0.23
CA TRP A 661 -0.80 20.26 -0.43
C TRP A 661 -1.26 21.39 -1.34
N THR A 662 -2.27 21.14 -2.17
CA THR A 662 -2.82 22.12 -3.11
C THR A 662 -4.25 22.48 -2.73
N ASP A 663 -4.52 23.78 -2.62
CA ASP A 663 -5.87 24.34 -2.50
C ASP A 663 -6.12 25.30 -3.68
N GLY A 664 -6.85 24.82 -4.69
CA GLY A 664 -6.96 25.51 -5.99
C GLY A 664 -5.59 25.71 -6.66
N ASP A 665 -5.26 26.95 -6.97
CA ASP A 665 -3.95 27.34 -7.54
C ASP A 665 -2.86 27.57 -6.48
N SER A 666 -3.22 27.53 -5.18
CA SER A 666 -2.30 27.80 -4.08
C SER A 666 -1.59 26.53 -3.63
N LYS A 667 -0.26 26.61 -3.54
CA LYS A 667 0.60 25.54 -3.02
C LYS A 667 0.92 25.81 -1.55
N ILE A 668 0.48 24.93 -0.68
CA ILE A 668 0.73 24.99 0.76
C ILE A 668 1.83 23.99 1.11
N MET A 669 2.94 24.49 1.65
CA MET A 669 4.04 23.66 2.11
C MET A 669 3.77 23.16 3.54
N ILE A 670 3.98 21.86 3.76
CA ILE A 670 3.91 21.21 5.07
C ILE A 670 5.32 20.71 5.41
N SER A 671 5.88 21.23 6.51
CA SER A 671 7.27 20.99 6.89
C SER A 671 7.47 21.18 8.39
N LYS A 672 8.22 20.30 9.04
CA LYS A 672 8.61 20.45 10.46
C LYS A 672 9.49 21.68 10.63
N ALA A 673 10.35 21.98 9.67
CA ALA A 673 11.16 23.19 9.66
C ALA A 673 10.31 24.47 9.63
N LEU A 674 9.10 24.45 9.04
CA LEU A 674 8.21 25.60 9.06
C LEU A 674 7.74 25.92 10.48
N ASN A 675 7.21 24.92 11.20
CA ASN A 675 6.79 25.06 12.60
C ASN A 675 7.97 25.38 13.54
N LEU A 676 9.14 24.79 13.29
CA LEU A 676 10.33 25.05 14.09
C LEU A 676 10.84 26.48 13.87
N SER A 677 10.93 26.94 12.62
CA SER A 677 11.36 28.31 12.30
C SER A 677 10.48 29.38 12.96
N ASP A 678 9.18 29.12 13.08
CA ASP A 678 8.25 29.97 13.83
C ASP A 678 8.62 30.09 15.31
N ARG A 679 8.80 28.95 15.99
CA ARG A 679 9.20 28.92 17.40
C ARG A 679 10.54 29.59 17.65
N LEU A 680 11.54 29.34 16.79
CA LEU A 680 12.87 29.97 16.84
C LEU A 680 12.79 31.48 16.58
N SER A 681 11.87 31.90 15.72
CA SER A 681 11.58 33.31 15.53
C SER A 681 10.74 33.90 16.66
N GLY A 682 10.46 33.22 17.77
CA GLY A 682 9.57 33.70 18.83
C GLY A 682 10.25 34.60 19.88
N CYS A 683 9.49 35.54 20.45
CA CYS A 683 9.94 36.33 21.60
C CYS A 683 8.83 36.51 22.65
N ALA A 684 9.01 35.93 23.83
CA ALA A 684 8.07 36.02 24.93
C ALA A 684 8.05 37.43 25.56
N LYS A 685 6.86 37.93 25.89
CA LYS A 685 6.67 39.23 26.57
C LYS A 685 7.37 39.29 27.93
N LEU A 686 7.45 38.16 28.65
CA LEU A 686 8.15 38.05 29.93
C LEU A 686 9.65 38.28 29.74
N ALA A 687 10.28 37.57 28.80
CA ALA A 687 11.70 37.72 28.51
C ALA A 687 12.05 39.13 28.02
N ARG A 688 11.16 39.74 27.23
CA ARG A 688 11.34 41.13 26.77
C ARG A 688 11.39 42.14 27.91
N ARG A 689 10.56 41.95 28.95
CA ARG A 689 10.60 42.79 30.16
C ARG A 689 11.85 42.50 31.00
N LEU A 690 12.20 41.23 31.15
CA LEU A 690 13.35 40.77 31.94
C LEU A 690 14.68 41.30 31.37
N LEU A 691 14.81 41.35 30.04
CA LEU A 691 16.01 41.83 29.35
C LEU A 691 15.94 43.30 28.92
N ALA A 692 14.89 44.04 29.32
CA ALA A 692 14.77 45.45 28.97
C ALA A 692 15.91 46.28 29.59
N GLY A 693 16.66 47.02 28.76
CA GLY A 693 17.76 47.89 29.21
C GLY A 693 19.09 47.19 29.52
N GLN A 694 19.15 45.86 29.39
CA GLN A 694 20.40 45.09 29.50
C GLN A 694 21.33 45.38 28.30
N LYS A 695 22.61 45.65 28.58
CA LYS A 695 23.63 45.85 27.53
C LYS A 695 24.28 44.51 27.21
N THR A 696 23.96 43.95 26.03
CA THR A 696 24.49 42.66 25.56
C THR A 696 24.81 42.75 24.07
N HIS A 697 25.82 42.01 23.63
CA HIS A 697 26.15 41.83 22.20
C HIS A 697 25.29 40.78 21.50
N PHE A 698 24.52 40.01 22.28
CA PHE A 698 23.66 38.93 21.82
C PHE A 698 22.19 39.34 21.84
N SER A 699 21.44 38.85 20.86
CA SER A 699 20.03 39.17 20.60
C SER A 699 19.09 37.99 20.83
N VAL A 700 19.64 36.80 21.09
CA VAL A 700 18.89 35.57 21.39
C VAL A 700 19.19 35.11 22.82
N PHE A 701 18.18 34.74 23.59
CA PHE A 701 18.33 34.08 24.88
C PHE A 701 17.18 33.11 25.10
N GLN A 702 17.45 32.01 25.79
CA GLN A 702 16.42 31.06 26.18
C GLN A 702 16.44 30.83 27.69
N PHE A 703 15.26 30.70 28.27
CA PHE A 703 15.09 30.38 29.68
C PHE A 703 14.14 29.19 29.86
N LEU A 704 14.44 28.32 30.81
CA LEU A 704 13.61 27.16 31.13
C LEU A 704 12.85 27.42 32.43
N SER A 705 11.52 27.37 32.38
CA SER A 705 10.72 27.40 33.61
C SER A 705 10.88 26.09 34.36
N VAL A 706 11.23 26.12 35.66
CA VAL A 706 11.50 24.91 36.44
C VAL A 706 10.20 24.12 36.66
N VAL A 707 10.15 22.88 36.17
CA VAL A 707 9.11 21.89 36.47
C VAL A 707 9.80 20.56 36.80
N GLU A 708 9.56 20.01 37.99
CA GLU A 708 10.13 18.72 38.40
C GLU A 708 9.50 17.57 37.60
N GLY A 709 10.32 16.74 36.95
CA GLY A 709 9.90 15.48 36.31
C GLY A 709 9.59 15.52 34.81
N ALA A 710 9.80 16.65 34.12
CA ALA A 710 9.57 16.75 32.68
C ALA A 710 10.66 16.00 31.86
N SER A 711 10.23 15.29 30.82
CA SER A 711 11.11 14.67 29.82
C SER A 711 11.79 15.71 28.91
N ALA A 712 12.84 15.31 28.18
CA ALA A 712 13.56 16.21 27.27
C ALA A 712 12.68 16.77 26.13
N GLU A 713 11.62 16.05 25.73
CA GLU A 713 10.66 16.50 24.71
C GLU A 713 9.66 17.52 25.26
N GLU A 714 9.23 17.37 26.51
CA GLU A 714 8.34 18.32 27.21
C GLU A 714 9.06 19.62 27.57
N ALA A 715 10.40 19.60 27.71
CA ALA A 715 11.20 20.78 28.04
C ALA A 715 11.08 21.92 27.01
N ASP A 716 10.84 21.61 25.73
CA ASP A 716 10.71 22.60 24.65
C ASP A 716 9.44 23.49 24.79
N GLU A 717 8.39 22.96 25.43
CA GLU A 717 7.15 23.67 25.72
C GLU A 717 7.32 24.68 26.87
N PHE A 718 8.25 24.44 27.78
CA PHE A 718 8.57 25.30 28.92
C PHE A 718 9.66 26.35 28.63
N LEU A 719 10.13 26.43 27.37
CA LEU A 719 11.13 27.41 26.97
C LEU A 719 10.52 28.80 26.76
N VAL A 720 10.95 29.72 27.61
CA VAL A 720 10.70 31.15 27.49
C VAL A 720 11.79 31.74 26.59
N ARG A 721 11.45 31.97 25.31
CA ARG A 721 12.38 32.47 24.29
C ARG A 721 12.44 34.00 24.26
N TYR A 722 13.63 34.53 24.02
CA TYR A 722 13.89 35.91 23.67
C TYR A 722 14.65 35.94 22.36
N ASN A 723 14.02 36.42 21.28
CA ASN A 723 14.68 36.67 20.00
C ASN A 723 14.29 38.09 19.57
N MET A 724 15.13 39.07 19.89
CA MET A 724 14.85 40.48 19.63
C MET A 724 15.93 41.08 18.74
N ASN A 725 15.57 41.31 17.48
CA ASN A 725 16.54 41.50 16.41
C ASN A 725 17.55 40.36 16.46
N GLY A 726 17.16 39.11 16.63
CA GLY A 726 18.08 37.96 16.69
C GLY A 726 17.91 37.06 15.47
N ILE A 727 18.85 36.12 15.32
CA ILE A 727 18.77 35.05 14.32
C ILE A 727 19.11 33.76 15.05
N GLU A 728 18.14 32.88 15.19
CA GLU A 728 18.30 31.60 15.87
C GLU A 728 18.30 30.44 14.87
N LEU A 729 19.22 29.50 15.03
CA LEU A 729 19.41 28.33 14.16
C LEU A 729 19.12 27.04 14.94
N ASN A 730 18.38 26.10 14.35
CA ASN A 730 18.17 24.80 14.96
C ASN A 730 19.45 23.95 15.01
N GLU A 731 19.49 22.97 15.92
CA GLU A 731 20.64 22.09 16.09
C GLU A 731 21.01 21.33 14.81
N ASP A 732 20.04 20.77 14.08
CA ASP A 732 20.30 20.07 12.82
C ASP A 732 20.87 21.02 11.76
N GLY A 733 20.43 22.29 11.76
CA GLY A 733 21.02 23.33 10.94
C GLY A 733 22.48 23.61 11.31
N PHE A 734 22.82 23.67 12.59
CA PHE A 734 24.21 23.82 13.01
C PHE A 734 25.09 22.63 12.60
N LYS A 735 24.58 21.39 12.70
CA LYS A 735 25.26 20.18 12.24
C LYS A 735 25.53 20.25 10.74
N LYS A 736 24.49 20.50 9.94
CA LYS A 736 24.58 20.65 8.49
C LYS A 736 25.50 21.81 8.09
N LEU A 737 25.45 22.95 8.78
CA LEU A 737 26.37 24.07 8.54
C LEU A 737 27.85 23.65 8.74
N SER A 738 28.12 22.85 9.77
CA SER A 738 29.46 22.33 10.05
C SER A 738 29.94 21.31 8.99
N GLU A 739 29.02 20.70 8.23
CA GLU A 739 29.33 19.86 7.08
C GLU A 739 29.54 20.69 5.80
N GLU A 740 28.83 21.82 5.66
CA GLU A 740 28.87 22.69 4.47
C GLU A 740 30.13 23.58 4.42
N ILE A 741 30.63 24.03 5.57
CA ILE A 741 31.79 24.91 5.69
C ILE A 741 32.71 24.51 6.84
N SER A 742 33.99 24.84 6.73
CA SER A 742 34.93 24.70 7.84
C SER A 742 34.63 25.74 8.92
N MET A 743 34.53 25.28 10.16
CA MET A 743 34.26 26.14 11.31
C MET A 743 35.30 25.97 12.40
N ASP A 744 35.81 27.10 12.88
CA ASP A 744 36.70 27.19 14.04
C ASP A 744 35.92 27.63 15.28
N ARG A 745 36.53 27.41 16.45
CA ARG A 745 35.92 27.72 17.76
C ARG A 745 36.84 28.58 18.60
N ILE A 746 36.25 29.57 19.27
CA ILE A 746 36.91 30.44 20.24
C ILE A 746 36.05 30.50 21.50
N GLU A 747 36.70 30.37 22.65
CA GLU A 747 36.09 30.60 23.95
C GLU A 747 36.61 31.93 24.51
N THR A 748 35.68 32.79 24.93
CA THR A 748 36.02 34.10 25.50
C THR A 748 35.02 34.54 26.55
N ALA A 749 35.50 35.25 27.57
CA ALA A 749 34.65 35.79 28.62
C ALA A 749 33.98 37.10 28.17
N LEU A 750 32.64 37.11 28.10
CA LEU A 750 31.84 38.27 27.69
C LEU A 750 30.81 38.63 28.77
N GLU A 751 30.35 39.88 28.77
CA GLU A 751 29.30 40.34 29.66
C GLU A 751 27.93 39.76 29.22
N MET A 752 27.24 39.12 30.16
CA MET A 752 25.92 38.53 29.97
C MET A 752 24.89 39.15 30.93
N PRO A 753 23.58 38.95 30.70
CA PRO A 753 22.55 39.49 31.60
C PRO A 753 22.62 39.03 33.06
N TRP A 754 23.36 37.94 33.32
CA TRP A 754 23.62 37.34 34.63
C TRP A 754 25.07 37.54 35.11
N GLY A 755 25.83 38.44 34.48
CA GLY A 755 27.24 38.71 34.79
C GLY A 755 28.20 38.14 33.76
N ARG A 756 29.51 38.30 34.00
CA ARG A 756 30.55 37.85 33.08
C ARG A 756 30.63 36.33 33.02
N ASP A 757 30.59 35.79 31.81
CA ASP A 757 30.48 34.34 31.57
C ASP A 757 31.35 33.90 30.40
N GLN A 758 31.74 32.62 30.37
CA GLN A 758 32.47 32.05 29.24
C GLN A 758 31.51 31.76 28.10
N VAL A 759 31.84 32.26 26.90
CA VAL A 759 31.00 32.12 25.70
C VAL A 759 31.77 31.40 24.61
N THR A 760 31.15 30.39 24.02
CA THR A 760 31.67 29.67 22.86
C THR A 760 31.16 30.31 21.57
N LEU A 761 32.08 30.88 20.80
CA LEU A 761 31.84 31.40 19.46
C LEU A 761 32.40 30.43 18.42
N CYS A 762 31.58 30.04 17.46
CA CYS A 762 32.00 29.32 16.26
C CYS A 762 32.05 30.31 15.09
N TYR A 763 33.01 30.21 14.19
CA TYR A 763 33.05 31.06 13.01
C TYR A 763 33.58 30.33 11.78
N GLY A 764 33.18 30.79 10.61
CA GLY A 764 33.58 30.21 9.34
C GLY A 764 33.34 31.17 8.18
N GLU A 765 34.04 30.95 7.08
CA GLU A 765 33.96 31.75 5.86
C GLU A 765 33.06 31.05 4.82
N VAL A 766 32.08 31.78 4.30
CA VAL A 766 31.11 31.26 3.33
C VAL A 766 31.38 31.82 1.94
N PRO A 767 31.72 30.97 0.96
CA PRO A 767 31.86 31.41 -0.42
C PRO A 767 30.48 31.66 -1.05
N LEU A 768 30.27 32.86 -1.58
CA LEU A 768 29.06 33.31 -2.26
C LEU A 768 29.43 33.97 -3.59
N GLY A 769 29.45 33.18 -4.67
CA GLY A 769 29.94 33.62 -5.97
C GLY A 769 31.39 34.09 -5.87
N ASP A 770 31.66 35.33 -6.27
CA ASP A 770 32.99 35.95 -6.23
C ASP A 770 33.34 36.58 -4.87
N SER A 771 32.49 36.43 -3.85
CA SER A 771 32.66 37.02 -2.52
C SER A 771 32.75 35.96 -1.42
N VAL A 772 33.39 36.30 -0.31
CA VAL A 772 33.45 35.48 0.90
C VAL A 772 32.86 36.26 2.06
N GLU A 773 31.92 35.67 2.78
CA GLU A 773 31.25 36.29 3.93
C GLU A 773 31.62 35.55 5.22
N LEU A 774 32.07 36.28 6.23
CA LEU A 774 32.32 35.73 7.57
C LEU A 774 30.99 35.54 8.31
N ILE A 775 30.75 34.34 8.82
CA ILE A 775 29.68 34.04 9.76
C ILE A 775 30.26 33.78 11.13
N VAL A 776 29.63 34.33 12.16
CA VAL A 776 29.90 34.04 13.56
C VAL A 776 28.63 33.50 14.19
N LEU A 777 28.72 32.36 14.87
CA LEU A 777 27.65 31.74 15.64
C LEU A 777 28.06 31.68 17.12
N ARG A 778 27.08 31.82 18.01
CA ARG A 778 27.25 31.50 19.43
C ARG A 778 26.53 30.21 19.74
N LYS A 779 27.20 29.27 20.41
CA LYS A 779 26.53 28.18 21.12
C LYS A 779 26.21 28.65 22.54
N GLY A 780 24.92 28.81 22.83
CA GLY A 780 24.41 29.18 24.15
C GLY A 780 23.74 28.01 24.86
N TYR A 781 23.56 28.15 26.17
CA TYR A 781 22.77 27.22 26.99
C TYR A 781 21.62 27.98 27.63
N ALA A 782 20.42 27.38 27.65
CA ALA A 782 19.27 27.98 28.30
C ALA A 782 19.55 28.14 29.80
N ARG A 783 18.94 29.16 30.41
CA ARG A 783 19.10 29.46 31.83
C ARG A 783 17.82 29.13 32.58
N GLU A 784 17.92 28.63 33.81
CA GLU A 784 16.74 28.44 34.63
C GLU A 784 16.05 29.80 34.89
N LEU A 785 14.75 29.86 34.69
CA LEU A 785 13.93 31.00 35.10
C LEU A 785 13.34 30.69 36.47
N LEU A 786 13.85 31.35 37.50
CA LEU A 786 13.39 31.14 38.87
C LEU A 786 11.99 31.78 39.05
N PRO A 787 11.15 31.25 39.96
CA PRO A 787 9.79 31.77 40.20
C PRO A 787 9.73 33.25 40.59
N ASP A 788 10.82 33.80 41.14
CA ASP A 788 10.98 35.21 41.51
C ASP A 788 11.42 36.11 40.33
N GLY A 789 11.55 35.55 39.12
CA GLY A 789 11.96 36.25 37.92
C GLY A 789 13.48 36.44 37.77
N ARG A 790 14.30 35.87 38.65
CA ARG A 790 15.77 35.89 38.51
C ARG A 790 16.25 34.80 37.55
N ILE A 791 17.39 35.09 36.91
CA ILE A 791 18.07 34.15 36.02
C ILE A 791 18.95 33.23 36.87
N GLY A 792 18.71 31.92 36.76
CA GLY A 792 19.44 30.86 37.47
C GLY A 792 20.63 30.30 36.70
N LYS A 793 21.00 29.06 37.01
CA LYS A 793 22.14 28.35 36.39
C LYS A 793 21.85 27.95 34.94
N ALA A 794 22.91 27.60 34.21
CA ALA A 794 22.79 27.03 32.86
C ALA A 794 22.20 25.64 32.93
N THR A 795 21.36 25.31 31.95
CA THR A 795 20.79 23.96 31.74
C THR A 795 21.59 23.22 30.67
N GLU A 796 21.23 21.97 30.40
CA GLU A 796 21.82 21.17 29.33
C GLU A 796 21.27 21.53 27.94
N HIS A 797 20.17 22.29 27.86
CA HIS A 797 19.53 22.65 26.60
C HIS A 797 20.35 23.72 25.86
N SER A 798 20.96 23.35 24.74
CA SER A 798 21.77 24.27 23.94
C SER A 798 20.97 24.90 22.79
N TYR A 799 21.30 26.14 22.44
CA TYR A 799 20.76 26.84 21.29
C TYR A 799 21.86 27.57 20.52
N TYR A 800 21.58 27.89 19.25
CA TYR A 800 22.56 28.50 18.35
C TYR A 800 22.05 29.84 17.84
N GLU A 801 22.84 30.89 18.06
CA GLU A 801 22.56 32.23 17.53
C GLU A 801 23.54 32.56 16.41
N VAL A 802 23.02 32.94 15.24
CA VAL A 802 23.83 33.60 14.21
C VAL A 802 24.05 35.04 14.65
N CYS A 803 25.27 35.33 15.09
CA CYS A 803 25.66 36.62 15.65
C CYS A 803 25.71 37.67 14.54
N THR A 804 25.35 38.90 14.90
CA THR A 804 25.22 40.02 13.95
C THR A 804 25.92 41.29 14.44
N ALA A 805 26.26 41.35 15.73
CA ALA A 805 26.89 42.52 16.32
C ALA A 805 28.25 42.76 15.63
N PRO A 806 28.50 43.97 15.12
CA PRO A 806 29.79 44.29 14.48
C PRO A 806 30.98 44.04 15.41
N ALA A 807 30.81 44.30 16.71
CA ALA A 807 31.84 44.06 17.73
C ALA A 807 32.27 42.58 17.81
N LEU A 808 31.34 41.63 17.66
CA LEU A 808 31.66 40.19 17.69
C LEU A 808 32.43 39.77 16.43
N HIS A 809 32.07 40.32 15.26
CA HIS A 809 32.80 40.04 14.02
C HIS A 809 34.21 40.62 14.06
N GLN A 810 34.37 41.83 14.60
CA GLN A 810 35.69 42.44 14.80
C GLN A 810 36.53 41.66 15.80
N LEU A 811 35.93 41.20 16.91
CA LEU A 811 36.59 40.35 17.90
C LEU A 811 37.10 39.06 17.27
N VAL A 812 36.23 38.32 16.58
CA VAL A 812 36.60 37.07 15.90
C VAL A 812 37.67 37.33 14.85
N ALA A 813 37.52 38.36 14.01
CA ALA A 813 38.53 38.70 13.00
C ALA A 813 39.89 39.12 13.61
N ALA A 814 39.91 39.73 14.79
CA ALA A 814 41.13 40.06 15.50
C ALA A 814 41.78 38.80 16.12
N LEU A 815 41.00 37.93 16.74
CA LEU A 815 41.47 36.70 17.37
C LEU A 815 41.94 35.66 16.35
N ALA A 816 41.23 35.51 15.23
CA ALA A 816 41.65 34.65 14.12
C ALA A 816 43.00 35.10 13.53
N ARG A 817 43.21 36.42 13.37
CA ARG A 817 44.51 36.97 12.94
C ARG A 817 45.62 36.69 13.96
N ALA A 818 45.33 36.78 15.26
CA ALA A 818 46.30 36.48 16.31
C ALA A 818 46.68 34.99 16.36
N GLN A 819 45.70 34.09 16.19
CA GLN A 819 45.94 32.64 16.12
C GLN A 819 46.72 32.24 14.85
N ALA A 820 46.42 32.86 13.70
CA ALA A 820 47.19 32.66 12.46
C ALA A 820 48.64 33.15 12.58
N ALA A 821 48.88 34.27 13.28
CA ALA A 821 50.23 34.76 13.55
C ALA A 821 51.03 33.86 14.51
N GLN A 822 50.38 33.19 15.46
CA GLN A 822 51.02 32.23 16.38
C GLN A 822 51.33 30.88 15.70
N SER A 823 50.51 30.44 14.75
CA SER A 823 50.71 29.19 13.99
C SER A 823 51.66 29.34 12.79
N GLY A 824 51.83 30.55 12.26
CA GLY A 824 52.82 30.88 11.22
C GLY A 824 54.28 31.01 11.73
N GLY A 825 54.51 30.96 13.04
CA GLY A 825 55.84 31.11 13.66
C GLY A 825 56.72 29.84 13.65
N VAL A 826 56.24 28.73 13.07
CA VAL A 826 56.98 27.45 12.99
C VAL A 826 57.09 26.99 11.53
N ARG A 827 57.61 27.85 10.66
CA ARG A 827 58.27 27.49 9.39
C ARG A 827 59.35 28.51 9.07
N GLN A 828 60.50 28.36 9.71
CA GLN A 828 61.80 28.64 9.11
C GLN A 828 62.63 27.37 9.14
#